data_AF-A0A971PI19-F1
#
_entry.id   AF-A0A971PI19-F1
#
_cell.length_a   1.000
_cell.length_b   1.000
_cell.length_c   1.000
_cell.angle_alpha   90.00
_cell.angle_beta   90.00
_cell.angle_gamma   90.00
#
_symmetry.space_group_name_H-M   'P 1'
#
loop_
_entity.id
_entity.type
_entity.pdbx_description
1 polymer ?
#
loop_
_entity_poly.entity_id
_entity_poly.type
_entity_poly.pdbx_seq_one_letter_code
_entity_poly.pdbx_strand_id
1 'polypeptide(L)'
;MKMEKGRNESAVETARGRGNGRSIVRGMVCATVGFFIFAFPFPASSEAPGHWEGARPLLPEGYDAVGKPVFEMVPSGVEAIVAAARHDAIFVRRFRRGVWTDPISVTTYGVKDLSDPAVAVNEEGFALVAASGTLWNRIPVIIGMYGTPEGIWSMPELLHCSEFTETLEPPDLDLNAAGEGMVVFAERSSTEGLRLLGRLVIARRGVWNDPIQIFDASSVYFSLNDAQVAVDENGGALAMWEGARSGDLGEDLAVRRYTDGGWEEPVVLNEQPQWRFVDGARLAMNAQGKAVVLFGFGADSGDENICAAVLSGGIWQKSRLTPPDAQAVTRPCVSVDTAGGASAAFEVFDGWRNAVFFSTLAGETWTPAEERSPGGHTSIAPDVSRNDRGDALLALLSYDLGCGMRSRAACRFGGTWRDFVATDDNAFQVDAVTVRLDSSGEALLVYGAEGRIFANRYTHELIPLTPIPTRTPGMLTPTPTQTVEPVEPADNTPTPTPTAVPANFLELEIREDATVLGGTVTLEWAADPDRIWELMGRPVGIYFAVARGQGTTDGLAPVAEALSNERMYLFGTERGILEASPLDPLHIPATWDAVAFPLWDGATSGEMTFGVPADPSFRGDWVFEAAFRFLDTGEFVNRRYPVEVSNVTEVR
;
A
#
# COMPACT_ATOMS: atom_id res chain seq x y z
N MET A 1 59.68 -16.62 1.70
CA MET A 1 60.12 -18.04 1.71
C MET A 1 59.00 -18.82 1.05
N LYS A 2 59.29 -19.43 -0.10
CA LYS A 2 58.32 -19.89 -1.13
C LYS A 2 57.62 -21.20 -0.74
N MET A 3 56.36 -21.34 -1.12
CA MET A 3 55.89 -22.59 -1.74
C MET A 3 54.98 -22.29 -2.93
N GLU A 4 55.39 -22.83 -4.08
CA GLU A 4 54.83 -22.65 -5.42
C GLU A 4 54.03 -23.91 -5.82
N LYS A 5 52.92 -23.67 -6.53
CA LYS A 5 52.39 -24.38 -7.71
C LYS A 5 52.43 -25.92 -7.76
N GLY A 6 51.23 -26.51 -7.71
CA GLY A 6 50.89 -27.76 -8.40
C GLY A 6 50.14 -27.48 -9.70
N ARG A 7 50.78 -27.78 -10.82
CA ARG A 7 50.27 -27.79 -12.20
C ARG A 7 49.74 -29.20 -12.48
N ASN A 8 48.66 -29.37 -13.23
CA ASN A 8 48.57 -30.42 -14.24
C ASN A 8 47.44 -30.17 -15.25
N GLU A 9 47.87 -30.10 -16.51
CA GLU A 9 47.09 -29.99 -17.73
C GLU A 9 46.68 -31.39 -18.23
N SER A 10 45.49 -31.44 -18.83
CA SER A 10 45.08 -32.20 -20.03
C SER A 10 45.37 -33.70 -20.17
N ALA A 11 44.30 -34.46 -20.42
CA ALA A 11 44.29 -35.47 -21.48
C ALA A 11 42.93 -35.44 -22.22
N VAL A 12 42.98 -34.96 -23.45
CA VAL A 12 41.94 -35.08 -24.48
C VAL A 12 42.13 -36.45 -25.13
N GLU A 13 41.06 -37.22 -25.31
CA GLU A 13 41.03 -38.26 -26.33
C GLU A 13 39.71 -38.27 -27.09
N THR A 14 39.84 -38.28 -28.41
CA THR A 14 38.79 -38.14 -29.41
C THR A 14 38.77 -39.44 -30.21
N ALA A 15 37.62 -40.06 -30.46
CA ALA A 15 37.48 -40.98 -31.58
C ALA A 15 36.04 -41.09 -32.09
N ARG A 16 35.88 -40.76 -33.37
CA ARG A 16 34.69 -40.93 -34.24
C ARG A 16 34.52 -42.38 -34.68
N GLY A 17 33.28 -42.79 -35.01
CA GLY A 17 33.01 -44.00 -35.81
C GLY A 17 31.53 -44.18 -36.16
N ARG A 18 31.21 -44.18 -37.47
CA ARG A 18 29.87 -44.18 -38.11
C ARG A 18 29.25 -45.60 -38.25
N GLY A 19 27.92 -45.67 -38.40
CA GLY A 19 27.31 -46.39 -39.55
C GLY A 19 26.13 -47.37 -39.33
N ASN A 20 24.91 -46.88 -39.63
CA ASN A 20 23.77 -47.47 -40.40
C ASN A 20 23.28 -48.93 -40.20
N GLY A 21 21.95 -49.10 -40.04
CA GLY A 21 21.26 -50.37 -40.34
C GLY A 21 19.75 -50.50 -40.00
N ARG A 22 18.88 -49.97 -40.88
CA ARG A 22 17.42 -50.18 -41.15
C ARG A 22 16.57 -51.24 -40.39
N SER A 23 15.41 -50.76 -39.88
CA SER A 23 13.99 -51.17 -40.12
C SER A 23 13.57 -52.65 -40.05
N ILE A 24 12.59 -52.96 -39.17
CA ILE A 24 11.37 -53.72 -39.52
C ILE A 24 10.14 -53.14 -38.79
N VAL A 25 9.16 -52.68 -39.57
CA VAL A 25 7.77 -52.40 -39.19
C VAL A 25 6.99 -53.71 -39.17
N ARG A 26 6.24 -53.99 -38.09
CA ARG A 26 5.03 -54.82 -38.11
C ARG A 26 4.02 -54.28 -37.10
N GLY A 27 2.91 -53.74 -37.60
CA GLY A 27 1.70 -53.53 -36.82
C GLY A 27 0.81 -54.77 -36.84
N MET A 28 0.04 -55.00 -35.77
CA MET A 28 -1.41 -55.26 -35.80
C MET A 28 -1.99 -55.42 -34.37
N VAL A 29 -2.85 -54.47 -34.00
CA VAL A 29 -4.24 -54.60 -33.50
C VAL A 29 -4.64 -55.69 -32.47
N CYS A 30 -5.13 -55.18 -31.33
CA CYS A 30 -6.20 -55.61 -30.40
C CYS A 30 -6.40 -57.07 -29.97
N ALA A 31 -6.38 -57.28 -28.65
CA ALA A 31 -7.34 -58.13 -27.96
C ALA A 31 -7.79 -57.45 -26.65
N THR A 32 -9.08 -57.13 -26.58
CA THR A 32 -9.79 -56.57 -25.43
C THR A 32 -10.06 -57.66 -24.39
N VAL A 33 -9.61 -57.47 -23.14
CA VAL A 33 -10.12 -58.23 -21.98
C VAL A 33 -10.51 -57.22 -20.92
N GLY A 34 -11.82 -57.06 -20.72
CA GLY A 34 -12.39 -56.15 -19.75
C GLY A 34 -12.25 -56.67 -18.32
N PHE A 35 -11.72 -55.85 -17.44
CA PHE A 35 -11.87 -55.97 -15.99
C PHE A 35 -12.79 -54.85 -15.51
N PHE A 36 -13.94 -55.22 -14.97
CA PHE A 36 -14.84 -54.32 -14.24
C PHE A 36 -14.23 -54.02 -12.88
N ILE A 37 -13.85 -52.76 -12.64
CA ILE A 37 -13.60 -52.25 -11.29
C ILE A 37 -14.88 -51.57 -10.81
N PHE A 38 -15.50 -52.15 -9.78
CA PHE A 38 -16.55 -51.51 -9.01
C PHE A 38 -15.94 -50.35 -8.22
N ALA A 39 -16.25 -49.12 -8.61
CA ALA A 39 -15.98 -47.95 -7.79
C ALA A 39 -17.00 -47.88 -6.65
N PHE A 40 -16.54 -48.13 -5.42
CA PHE A 40 -17.27 -47.71 -4.23
C PHE A 40 -17.07 -46.20 -4.07
N PRO A 41 -18.12 -45.39 -3.84
CA PRO A 41 -17.94 -43.98 -3.56
C PRO A 41 -17.34 -43.85 -2.15
N PHE A 42 -16.08 -43.45 -2.07
CA PHE A 42 -15.55 -42.85 -0.84
C PHE A 42 -16.23 -41.48 -0.66
N PRO A 43 -16.61 -41.11 0.57
CA PRO A 43 -17.24 -39.82 0.81
C PRO A 43 -16.22 -38.73 0.50
N ALA A 44 -16.62 -37.79 -0.36
CA ALA A 44 -15.87 -36.58 -0.64
C ALA A 44 -15.46 -35.91 0.69
N SER A 45 -14.16 -35.76 0.91
CA SER A 45 -13.67 -34.79 1.88
C SER A 45 -14.18 -33.42 1.43
N SER A 46 -14.76 -32.67 2.37
CA SER A 46 -15.38 -31.38 2.14
C SER A 46 -14.36 -30.35 1.64
N GLU A 47 -14.13 -30.29 0.34
CA GLU A 47 -13.48 -29.16 -0.32
C GLU A 47 -14.52 -28.05 -0.51
N ALA A 48 -14.43 -26.98 0.26
CA ALA A 48 -15.02 -25.71 -0.15
C ALA A 48 -14.11 -25.13 -1.26
N PRO A 49 -14.62 -24.87 -2.48
CA PRO A 49 -13.83 -24.26 -3.54
C PRO A 49 -13.43 -22.85 -3.11
N GLY A 50 -12.17 -22.47 -3.35
CA GLY A 50 -11.78 -21.07 -3.35
C GLY A 50 -11.09 -20.81 -4.67
N HIS A 51 -11.20 -19.59 -5.18
CA HIS A 51 -10.59 -19.21 -6.45
C HIS A 51 -9.81 -17.91 -6.30
N TRP A 52 -8.78 -17.77 -7.13
CA TRP A 52 -8.05 -16.52 -7.28
C TRP A 52 -8.74 -15.68 -8.35
N GLU A 53 -9.12 -14.46 -8.00
CA GLU A 53 -9.47 -13.43 -8.98
C GLU A 53 -8.18 -12.97 -9.70
N GLY A 54 -8.29 -12.74 -11.01
CA GLY A 54 -7.17 -12.44 -11.90
C GLY A 54 -6.42 -11.14 -11.56
N ALA A 55 -5.23 -11.00 -12.15
CA ALA A 55 -4.28 -9.95 -11.79
C ALA A 55 -4.78 -8.55 -12.13
N ARG A 56 -4.80 -7.67 -11.12
CA ARG A 56 -5.14 -6.26 -11.29
C ARG A 56 -3.88 -5.40 -11.17
N PRO A 57 -3.52 -4.61 -12.19
CA PRO A 57 -2.39 -3.69 -12.09
C PRO A 57 -2.68 -2.63 -11.03
N LEU A 58 -1.73 -2.41 -10.12
CA LEU A 58 -1.88 -1.47 -9.03
C LEU A 58 -1.36 -0.06 -9.36
N LEU A 59 -0.40 0.06 -10.27
CA LEU A 59 0.16 1.35 -10.69
C LEU A 59 -0.46 1.86 -12.00
N PRO A 60 -0.45 3.19 -12.25
CA PRO A 60 -0.88 3.77 -13.52
C PRO A 60 -0.14 3.18 -14.73
N GLU A 61 -0.77 3.17 -15.90
CA GLU A 61 -0.10 2.75 -17.14
C GLU A 61 1.10 3.65 -17.48
N GLY A 62 2.20 3.04 -17.94
CA GLY A 62 3.46 3.74 -18.24
C GLY A 62 4.37 3.99 -17.03
N TYR A 63 3.97 3.51 -15.84
CA TYR A 63 4.82 3.50 -14.66
C TYR A 63 5.50 2.15 -14.45
N ASP A 64 6.83 2.17 -14.48
CA ASP A 64 7.67 1.08 -14.01
C ASP A 64 8.11 1.40 -12.58
N ALA A 65 7.65 0.62 -11.61
CA ALA A 65 8.25 0.58 -10.29
C ALA A 65 9.58 -0.17 -10.36
N VAL A 66 10.62 0.43 -9.79
CA VAL A 66 11.97 -0.15 -9.74
C VAL A 66 12.17 -0.97 -8.45
N GLY A 67 11.24 -0.84 -7.49
CA GLY A 67 11.34 -1.38 -6.13
C GLY A 67 10.36 -2.53 -5.83
N LYS A 68 10.52 -3.15 -4.65
CA LYS A 68 9.59 -4.19 -4.19
C LYS A 68 8.26 -3.53 -3.77
N PRO A 69 7.09 -4.08 -4.16
CA PRO A 69 5.84 -3.62 -3.60
C PRO A 69 5.83 -3.85 -2.10
N VAL A 70 5.54 -2.81 -1.33
CA VAL A 70 5.29 -2.94 0.11
C VAL A 70 3.78 -2.92 0.33
N PHE A 71 3.28 -3.91 1.06
CA PHE A 71 1.87 -4.22 1.20
C PHE A 71 1.54 -4.52 2.65
N GLU A 72 0.50 -3.87 3.16
CA GLU A 72 -0.04 -4.16 4.49
C GLU A 72 -1.56 -4.29 4.42
N MET A 73 -2.14 -5.16 5.26
CA MET A 73 -3.57 -5.41 5.32
C MET A 73 -3.99 -5.63 6.76
N VAL A 74 -5.10 -5.02 7.15
CA VAL A 74 -5.66 -5.20 8.48
C VAL A 74 -6.18 -6.63 8.67
N PRO A 75 -6.21 -7.16 9.90
CA PRO A 75 -6.69 -8.52 10.17
C PRO A 75 -8.11 -8.82 9.67
N SER A 76 -9.01 -7.83 9.65
CA SER A 76 -10.37 -8.01 9.10
C SER A 76 -10.42 -8.11 7.57
N GLY A 77 -9.34 -7.77 6.86
CA GLY A 77 -9.28 -7.73 5.40
C GLY A 77 -10.05 -6.58 4.76
N VAL A 78 -10.69 -5.71 5.56
CA VAL A 78 -11.52 -4.61 5.01
C VAL A 78 -10.69 -3.44 4.49
N GLU A 79 -9.44 -3.32 4.92
CA GLU A 79 -8.52 -2.25 4.58
C GLU A 79 -7.14 -2.83 4.25
N ALA A 80 -6.57 -2.39 3.14
CA ALA A 80 -5.19 -2.70 2.77
C ALA A 80 -4.55 -1.54 2.02
N ILE A 81 -3.23 -1.48 2.05
CA ILE A 81 -2.45 -0.45 1.38
C ILE A 81 -1.29 -1.08 0.64
N VAL A 82 -1.06 -0.62 -0.59
CA VAL A 82 0.17 -0.86 -1.33
C VAL A 82 0.83 0.48 -1.60
N ALA A 83 2.13 0.54 -1.37
CA ALA A 83 2.93 1.66 -1.81
C ALA A 83 4.16 1.21 -2.60
N ALA A 84 4.62 2.09 -3.48
CA ALA A 84 5.85 1.95 -4.22
C ALA A 84 6.45 3.33 -4.50
N ALA A 85 7.77 3.44 -4.42
CA ALA A 85 8.46 4.67 -4.76
C ALA A 85 9.07 4.59 -6.17
N ARG A 86 9.15 5.75 -6.85
CA ARG A 86 9.91 5.90 -8.09
C ARG A 86 10.49 7.31 -8.17
N HIS A 87 11.81 7.40 -8.30
CA HIS A 87 12.59 8.64 -8.44
C HIS A 87 12.23 9.73 -7.42
N ASP A 88 11.16 10.48 -7.64
CA ASP A 88 10.71 11.67 -6.90
C ASP A 88 9.20 11.62 -6.55
N ALA A 89 8.59 10.44 -6.59
CA ALA A 89 7.19 10.25 -6.22
C ALA A 89 6.95 8.95 -5.46
N ILE A 90 6.00 9.00 -4.53
CA ILE A 90 5.43 7.83 -3.87
C ILE A 90 4.05 7.56 -4.48
N PHE A 91 3.85 6.33 -4.94
CA PHE A 91 2.56 5.82 -5.37
C PHE A 91 1.92 5.08 -4.22
N VAL A 92 0.65 5.38 -3.98
CA VAL A 92 -0.13 4.71 -2.97
C VAL A 92 -1.44 4.29 -3.56
N ARG A 93 -1.84 3.05 -3.28
CA ARG A 93 -3.15 2.55 -3.65
C ARG A 93 -3.77 1.80 -2.50
N ARG A 94 -5.06 2.04 -2.30
CA ARG A 94 -5.81 1.51 -1.18
C ARG A 94 -6.82 0.48 -1.62
N PHE A 95 -6.94 -0.59 -0.85
CA PHE A 95 -8.02 -1.56 -0.93
C PHE A 95 -9.01 -1.27 0.20
N ARG A 96 -10.29 -1.15 -0.13
CA ARG A 96 -11.37 -0.96 0.83
C ARG A 96 -12.54 -1.86 0.49
N ARG A 97 -12.93 -2.71 1.45
CA ARG A 97 -14.14 -3.55 1.40
C ARG A 97 -14.31 -4.28 0.06
N GLY A 98 -13.25 -4.93 -0.42
CA GLY A 98 -13.30 -5.70 -1.67
C GLY A 98 -12.89 -4.94 -2.94
N VAL A 99 -12.63 -3.63 -2.86
CA VAL A 99 -12.40 -2.79 -4.03
C VAL A 99 -11.10 -1.99 -3.89
N TRP A 100 -10.27 -2.00 -4.94
CA TRP A 100 -9.13 -1.10 -5.05
C TRP A 100 -9.58 0.28 -5.52
N THR A 101 -9.18 1.32 -4.79
CA THR A 101 -9.29 2.74 -5.18
C THR A 101 -8.42 3.05 -6.40
N ASP A 102 -8.57 4.24 -6.98
CA ASP A 102 -7.60 4.72 -7.97
C ASP A 102 -6.24 4.99 -7.33
N PRO A 103 -5.13 4.69 -8.02
CA PRO A 103 -3.79 5.00 -7.51
C PRO A 103 -3.59 6.50 -7.37
N ILE A 104 -2.99 6.91 -6.25
CA ILE A 104 -2.58 8.28 -5.99
C ILE A 104 -1.06 8.35 -6.15
N SER A 105 -0.58 9.43 -6.75
CA SER A 105 0.84 9.76 -6.82
C SER A 105 1.08 11.03 -6.03
N VAL A 106 2.08 11.01 -5.16
CA VAL A 106 2.47 12.16 -4.34
C VAL A 106 3.92 12.51 -4.65
N THR A 107 4.13 13.66 -5.29
CA THR A 107 5.47 14.18 -5.61
C THR A 107 6.17 14.66 -4.34
N THR A 108 7.45 14.33 -4.19
CA THR A 108 8.23 14.60 -2.97
C THR A 108 9.04 15.90 -3.04
N TYR A 109 8.60 16.87 -3.85
CA TYR A 109 9.10 18.25 -3.98
C TYR A 109 10.62 18.44 -3.80
N GLY A 110 11.42 17.73 -4.60
CA GLY A 110 12.88 17.89 -4.62
C GLY A 110 13.67 16.85 -3.82
N VAL A 111 12.98 15.94 -3.12
CA VAL A 111 13.55 14.67 -2.63
C VAL A 111 13.55 13.67 -3.79
N LYS A 112 14.70 13.04 -4.03
CA LYS A 112 14.91 12.04 -5.07
C LYS A 112 15.48 10.75 -4.49
N ASP A 113 15.65 9.74 -5.35
CA ASP A 113 16.29 8.46 -5.02
C ASP A 113 15.65 7.80 -3.80
N LEU A 114 14.31 7.79 -3.81
CA LEU A 114 13.51 7.26 -2.72
C LEU A 114 13.77 5.76 -2.52
N SER A 115 13.85 5.33 -1.27
CA SER A 115 13.85 3.91 -0.89
C SER A 115 12.50 3.25 -1.17
N ASP A 116 12.47 1.91 -1.10
CA ASP A 116 11.21 1.21 -0.90
C ASP A 116 10.49 1.81 0.35
N PRO A 117 9.20 2.16 0.25
CA PRO A 117 8.50 2.81 1.34
C PRO A 117 8.05 1.80 2.40
N ALA A 118 8.13 2.15 3.68
CA ALA A 118 7.44 1.45 4.74
C ALA A 118 5.98 1.91 4.81
N VAL A 119 5.06 0.99 5.10
CA VAL A 119 3.61 1.26 5.15
C VAL A 119 2.95 0.55 6.33
N ALA A 120 1.92 1.19 6.90
CA ALA A 120 1.02 0.55 7.84
C ALA A 120 -0.39 1.11 7.69
N VAL A 121 -1.39 0.32 8.08
CA VAL A 121 -2.79 0.69 8.03
C VAL A 121 -3.52 0.03 9.20
N ASN A 122 -4.49 0.74 9.78
CA ASN A 122 -5.32 0.20 10.85
C ASN A 122 -6.76 -0.06 10.40
N GLU A 123 -7.53 -0.75 11.25
CA GLU A 123 -8.92 -1.17 10.99
C GLU A 123 -9.87 -0.02 10.67
N GLU A 124 -9.61 1.17 11.23
CA GLU A 124 -10.40 2.36 10.92
C GLU A 124 -10.01 3.02 9.61
N GLY A 125 -8.88 2.61 9.05
CA GLY A 125 -8.41 3.07 7.76
C GLY A 125 -7.51 4.31 7.82
N PHE A 126 -6.91 4.60 8.97
CA PHE A 126 -5.74 5.48 9.00
C PHE A 126 -4.54 4.70 8.48
N ALA A 127 -3.76 5.34 7.63
CA ALA A 127 -2.59 4.73 7.02
C ALA A 127 -1.36 5.64 7.16
N LEU A 128 -0.18 5.04 7.17
CA LEU A 128 1.09 5.73 7.22
C LEU A 128 1.98 5.23 6.09
N VAL A 129 2.78 6.14 5.55
CA VAL A 129 3.83 5.82 4.59
C VAL A 129 5.08 6.61 4.96
N ALA A 130 6.24 5.97 5.02
CA ALA A 130 7.52 6.66 5.17
C ALA A 130 8.56 6.10 4.20
N ALA A 131 9.49 6.94 3.77
CA ALA A 131 10.60 6.54 2.90
C ALA A 131 11.83 7.38 3.21
N SER A 132 13.03 6.83 2.96
CA SER A 132 14.23 7.64 2.89
C SER A 132 14.44 8.16 1.47
N GLY A 133 15.20 9.23 1.32
CA GLY A 133 15.57 9.78 0.03
C GLY A 133 16.66 10.83 0.16
N THR A 134 16.91 11.56 -0.92
CA THR A 134 17.96 12.57 -0.98
C THR A 134 17.40 13.92 -1.44
N LEU A 135 17.46 14.92 -0.56
CA LEU A 135 17.13 16.30 -0.86
C LEU A 135 18.30 17.00 -1.59
N TRP A 136 17.99 17.72 -2.66
CA TRP A 136 18.97 18.45 -3.49
C TRP A 136 20.16 17.58 -3.99
N ASN A 137 19.94 16.27 -4.11
CA ASN A 137 20.93 15.26 -4.47
C ASN A 137 22.14 15.18 -3.51
N ARG A 138 22.01 15.66 -2.26
CA ARG A 138 23.11 15.67 -1.28
C ARG A 138 22.73 15.30 0.14
N ILE A 139 21.53 15.66 0.59
CA ILE A 139 21.16 15.56 1.99
C ILE A 139 20.23 14.37 2.16
N PRO A 140 20.64 13.29 2.86
CA PRO A 140 19.76 12.19 3.19
C PRO A 140 18.62 12.67 4.09
N VAL A 141 17.39 12.24 3.79
CA VAL A 141 16.19 12.64 4.50
C VAL A 141 15.25 11.47 4.73
N ILE A 142 14.42 11.56 5.78
CA ILE A 142 13.22 10.74 5.93
C ILE A 142 12.02 11.61 5.64
N ILE A 143 11.10 11.12 4.81
CA ILE A 143 9.80 11.73 4.56
C ILE A 143 8.68 10.81 5.04
N GLY A 144 7.54 11.41 5.41
CA GLY A 144 6.36 10.71 5.90
C GLY A 144 5.06 11.30 5.37
N MET A 145 4.04 10.45 5.26
CA MET A 145 2.68 10.82 4.89
C MET A 145 1.70 10.06 5.76
N TYR A 146 0.53 10.65 5.99
CA TYR A 146 -0.61 9.96 6.59
C TYR A 146 -1.83 9.99 5.67
N GLY A 147 -2.57 8.90 5.66
CA GLY A 147 -3.83 8.72 4.97
C GLY A 147 -4.98 8.64 5.95
N THR A 148 -6.09 9.26 5.61
CA THR A 148 -7.34 9.25 6.40
C THR A 148 -8.32 8.17 5.94
N PRO A 149 -9.31 7.79 6.75
CA PRO A 149 -10.40 6.92 6.34
C PRO A 149 -11.22 7.47 5.17
N GLU A 150 -11.13 8.74 4.81
CA GLU A 150 -11.83 9.28 3.64
C GLU A 150 -11.04 9.07 2.35
N GLY A 151 -9.82 8.53 2.44
CA GLY A 151 -8.91 8.37 1.30
C GLY A 151 -8.11 9.63 0.98
N ILE A 152 -8.13 10.62 1.87
CA ILE A 152 -7.34 11.85 1.75
C ILE A 152 -5.95 11.58 2.30
N TRP A 153 -4.93 11.95 1.53
CA TRP A 153 -3.51 11.84 1.90
C TRP A 153 -2.92 13.20 2.21
N SER A 154 -2.07 13.26 3.23
CA SER A 154 -1.24 14.44 3.50
C SER A 154 -0.20 14.65 2.39
N MET A 155 0.32 15.86 2.27
CA MET A 155 1.56 16.08 1.53
C MET A 155 2.73 15.40 2.27
N PRO A 156 3.84 15.09 1.57
CA PRO A 156 5.03 14.55 2.21
C PRO A 156 5.63 15.55 3.19
N GLU A 157 5.77 15.13 4.43
CA GLU A 157 6.41 15.89 5.50
C GLU A 157 7.84 15.42 5.71
N LEU A 158 8.76 16.35 5.94
CA LEU A 158 10.15 16.06 6.26
C LEU A 158 10.25 15.62 7.72
N LEU A 159 10.44 14.32 7.96
CA LEU A 159 10.55 13.75 9.32
C LEU A 159 11.96 13.85 9.87
N HIS A 160 12.97 13.78 9.00
CA HIS A 160 14.37 13.92 9.37
C HIS A 160 15.16 14.56 8.23
N CYS A 161 16.05 15.49 8.59
CA CYS A 161 16.97 16.14 7.66
C CYS A 161 18.18 16.66 8.44
N SER A 162 19.37 16.19 8.07
CA SER A 162 20.61 16.66 8.67
C SER A 162 21.67 16.82 7.58
N GLU A 163 22.28 18.00 7.53
CA GLU A 163 23.38 18.28 6.58
C GLU A 163 24.65 17.49 6.92
N PHE A 164 24.71 16.89 8.12
CA PHE A 164 25.85 16.13 8.62
C PHE A 164 25.67 14.62 8.48
N THR A 165 24.52 14.18 7.96
CA THR A 165 24.21 12.77 7.74
C THR A 165 25.09 12.20 6.63
N GLU A 166 25.88 11.19 6.99
CA GLU A 166 26.72 10.42 6.08
C GLU A 166 25.91 9.28 5.46
N THR A 167 25.17 8.53 6.29
CA THR A 167 24.31 7.43 5.87
C THR A 167 22.99 7.47 6.62
N LEU A 168 21.93 7.04 5.95
CA LEU A 168 20.58 6.98 6.48
C LEU A 168 19.92 5.72 5.94
N GLU A 169 19.55 4.81 6.83
CA GLU A 169 18.90 3.57 6.45
C GLU A 169 17.42 3.81 6.10
N PRO A 170 16.82 3.01 5.21
CA PRO A 170 15.38 3.03 4.98
C PRO A 170 14.61 2.88 6.31
N PRO A 171 13.53 3.65 6.51
CA PRO A 171 12.75 3.56 7.73
C PRO A 171 11.91 2.28 7.74
N ASP A 172 11.55 1.83 8.94
CA ASP A 172 10.45 0.91 9.16
C ASP A 172 9.37 1.58 10.03
N LEU A 173 8.12 1.13 9.92
CA LEU A 173 7.02 1.73 10.67
C LEU A 173 5.90 0.75 10.99
N ASP A 174 5.18 1.03 12.07
CA ASP A 174 3.99 0.27 12.46
C ASP A 174 2.94 1.17 13.14
N LEU A 175 1.68 0.71 13.17
CA LEU A 175 0.49 1.46 13.57
C LEU A 175 -0.52 0.56 14.30
N ASN A 176 -0.94 0.96 15.51
CA ASN A 176 -1.98 0.25 16.25
C ASN A 176 -3.41 0.63 15.82
N ALA A 177 -4.43 -0.06 16.38
CA ALA A 177 -5.82 0.22 16.01
C ALA A 177 -6.29 1.62 16.47
N ALA A 178 -5.72 2.16 17.54
CA ALA A 178 -5.93 3.55 17.96
C ALA A 178 -5.31 4.59 17.02
N GLY A 179 -4.55 4.18 16.00
CA GLY A 179 -3.90 5.08 15.05
C GLY A 179 -2.68 5.79 15.64
N GLU A 180 -2.10 5.21 16.68
CA GLU A 180 -0.80 5.59 17.24
C GLU A 180 0.26 4.66 16.63
N GLY A 181 1.35 5.24 16.15
CA GLY A 181 2.38 4.50 15.46
C GLY A 181 3.76 5.02 15.78
N MET A 182 4.74 4.36 15.19
CA MET A 182 6.13 4.77 15.28
C MET A 182 6.85 4.48 13.97
N VAL A 183 7.73 5.40 13.58
CA VAL A 183 8.72 5.20 12.53
C VAL A 183 10.08 5.06 13.19
N VAL A 184 10.91 4.11 12.76
CA VAL A 184 12.29 3.94 13.22
C VAL A 184 13.25 3.96 12.04
N PHE A 185 14.45 4.51 12.24
CA PHE A 185 15.50 4.55 11.23
C PHE A 185 16.87 4.70 11.89
N ALA A 186 17.90 4.19 11.22
CA ALA A 186 19.28 4.36 11.63
C ALA A 186 19.95 5.48 10.85
N GLU A 187 20.76 6.27 11.55
CA GLU A 187 21.52 7.38 10.97
C GLU A 187 22.97 7.29 11.41
N ARG A 188 23.89 7.55 10.49
CA ARG A 188 25.27 7.91 10.79
C ARG A 188 25.51 9.37 10.45
N SER A 189 25.90 10.15 11.44
CA SER A 189 26.24 11.57 11.31
C SER A 189 27.71 11.80 11.65
N SER A 190 28.35 12.70 10.89
CA SER A 190 29.73 13.12 11.15
C SER A 190 29.90 13.87 12.48
N THR A 191 28.83 14.44 13.02
CA THR A 191 28.85 15.23 14.27
C THR A 191 28.35 14.47 15.48
N GLU A 192 27.40 13.56 15.28
CA GLU A 192 26.66 12.89 16.36
C GLU A 192 26.88 11.36 16.36
N GLY A 193 27.67 10.85 15.43
CA GLY A 193 27.99 9.43 15.33
C GLY A 193 26.83 8.59 14.81
N LEU A 194 26.79 7.33 15.22
CA LEU A 194 25.82 6.33 14.78
C LEU A 194 24.67 6.26 15.79
N ARG A 195 23.43 6.37 15.32
CA ARG A 195 22.23 6.43 16.17
C ARG A 195 21.09 5.62 15.58
N LEU A 196 20.29 5.05 16.47
CA LEU A 196 18.95 4.59 16.15
C LEU A 196 17.95 5.65 16.61
N LEU A 197 17.12 6.14 15.70
CA LEU A 197 16.16 7.21 15.92
C LEU A 197 14.74 6.66 15.73
N GLY A 198 13.78 7.30 16.39
CA GLY A 198 12.37 7.02 16.27
C GLY A 198 11.52 8.28 16.21
N ARG A 199 10.32 8.19 15.67
CA ARG A 199 9.33 9.27 15.68
C ARG A 199 7.96 8.70 15.97
N LEU A 200 7.36 9.14 17.08
CA LEU A 200 5.98 8.79 17.42
C LEU A 200 5.01 9.56 16.54
N VAL A 201 3.92 8.91 16.13
CA VAL A 201 2.91 9.49 15.26
C VAL A 201 1.51 9.21 15.79
N ILE A 202 0.63 10.19 15.65
CA ILE A 202 -0.81 10.03 15.92
C ILE A 202 -1.53 10.32 14.60
N ALA A 203 -1.73 9.26 13.80
CA ALA A 203 -2.23 9.34 12.43
C ALA A 203 -3.60 10.03 12.35
N ARG A 204 -4.47 9.80 13.35
CA ARG A 204 -5.80 10.42 13.45
C ARG A 204 -5.79 11.93 13.58
N ARG A 205 -4.69 12.47 14.08
CA ARG A 205 -4.49 13.90 14.28
C ARG A 205 -3.62 14.50 13.19
N GLY A 206 -3.03 13.68 12.32
CA GLY A 206 -2.04 14.10 11.34
C GLY A 206 -0.80 14.71 12.00
N VAL A 207 -0.37 14.17 13.15
CA VAL A 207 0.74 14.75 13.94
C VAL A 207 1.91 13.76 14.03
N TRP A 208 3.09 14.24 13.64
CA TRP A 208 4.38 13.61 13.92
C TRP A 208 5.07 14.33 15.08
N ASN A 209 5.43 13.62 16.15
CA ASN A 209 6.12 14.20 17.31
C ASN A 209 7.59 14.44 17.02
N ASP A 210 8.33 15.14 17.89
CA ASP A 210 9.78 15.32 17.69
C ASP A 210 10.54 13.98 17.66
N PRO A 211 11.65 13.89 16.89
CA PRO A 211 12.49 12.70 16.89
C PRO A 211 13.00 12.37 18.29
N ILE A 212 12.96 11.09 18.63
CA ILE A 212 13.52 10.54 19.87
C ILE A 212 14.70 9.65 19.54
N GLN A 213 15.78 9.77 20.30
CA GLN A 213 16.91 8.86 20.16
C GLN A 213 16.61 7.56 20.91
N ILE A 214 16.47 6.47 20.15
CA ILE A 214 16.24 5.13 20.68
C ILE A 214 17.54 4.59 21.25
N PHE A 215 18.68 4.80 20.58
CA PHE A 215 19.97 4.30 21.05
C PHE A 215 21.14 5.13 20.47
N ASP A 216 22.13 5.44 21.31
CA ASP A 216 23.46 5.90 20.85
C ASP A 216 24.32 4.68 20.56
N ALA A 217 24.55 4.39 19.28
CA ALA A 217 25.31 3.23 18.84
C ALA A 217 26.81 3.52 18.67
N SER A 218 27.24 4.78 18.77
CA SER A 218 28.58 5.22 18.37
C SER A 218 29.74 4.54 19.11
N SER A 219 29.48 4.08 20.33
CA SER A 219 30.49 3.40 21.15
C SER A 219 30.54 1.89 20.96
N VAL A 220 29.50 1.29 20.35
CA VAL A 220 29.31 -0.16 20.28
C VAL A 220 29.41 -0.66 18.84
N TYR A 221 28.80 0.06 17.90
CA TYR A 221 28.63 -0.37 16.52
C TYR A 221 29.29 0.62 15.55
N PHE A 222 29.69 0.10 14.39
CA PHE A 222 30.14 0.95 13.27
C PHE A 222 29.09 1.06 12.16
N SER A 223 28.09 0.17 12.15
CA SER A 223 26.89 0.25 11.32
C SER A 223 25.69 -0.38 12.04
N LEU A 224 24.49 0.11 11.71
CA LEU A 224 23.19 -0.46 12.08
C LEU A 224 22.43 -0.72 10.80
N ASN A 225 21.84 -1.90 10.66
CA ASN A 225 21.09 -2.33 9.47
C ASN A 225 19.73 -2.93 9.90
N ASP A 226 18.81 -3.04 8.93
CA ASP A 226 17.53 -3.74 9.05
C ASP A 226 16.73 -3.38 10.32
N ALA A 227 16.73 -2.08 10.65
CA ALA A 227 15.96 -1.56 11.78
C ALA A 227 14.47 -1.80 11.53
N GLN A 228 13.79 -2.40 12.51
CA GLN A 228 12.36 -2.72 12.45
C GLN A 228 11.63 -2.27 13.70
N VAL A 229 10.33 -2.05 13.59
CA VAL A 229 9.46 -1.68 14.71
C VAL A 229 8.14 -2.43 14.68
N ALA A 230 7.64 -2.77 15.85
CA ALA A 230 6.25 -3.19 16.01
C ALA A 230 5.61 -2.47 17.20
N VAL A 231 4.32 -2.15 17.11
CA VAL A 231 3.55 -1.38 18.10
C VAL A 231 2.40 -2.22 18.64
N ASP A 232 2.19 -2.19 19.96
CA ASP A 232 1.08 -2.87 20.62
C ASP A 232 -0.14 -1.94 20.78
N GLU A 233 -1.27 -2.51 21.19
CA GLU A 233 -2.54 -1.78 21.28
C GLU A 233 -2.53 -0.67 22.35
N ASN A 234 -1.57 -0.69 23.27
CA ASN A 234 -1.42 0.34 24.30
C ASN A 234 -0.42 1.44 23.89
N GLY A 235 0.09 1.40 22.65
CA GLY A 235 1.13 2.30 22.16
C GLY A 235 2.53 1.97 22.68
N GLY A 236 2.70 0.82 23.34
CA GLY A 236 4.02 0.24 23.59
C GLY A 236 4.65 -0.21 22.28
N ALA A 237 5.98 -0.31 22.23
CA ALA A 237 6.65 -0.70 21.00
C ALA A 237 7.90 -1.54 21.24
N LEU A 238 8.32 -2.27 20.22
CA LEU A 238 9.57 -3.00 20.18
C LEU A 238 10.35 -2.56 18.95
N ALA A 239 11.54 -2.02 19.14
CA ALA A 239 12.50 -1.75 18.07
C ALA A 239 13.52 -2.89 18.01
N MET A 240 13.91 -3.28 16.80
CA MET A 240 14.93 -4.28 16.52
C MET A 240 15.96 -3.70 15.55
N TRP A 241 17.22 -4.13 15.65
CA TRP A 241 18.27 -3.80 14.68
C TRP A 241 19.36 -4.86 14.63
N GLU A 242 20.06 -4.91 13.50
CA GLU A 242 21.31 -5.66 13.33
C GLU A 242 22.49 -4.68 13.44
N GLY A 243 23.37 -4.88 14.42
CA GLY A 243 24.49 -3.98 14.71
C GLY A 243 25.84 -4.66 14.49
N ALA A 244 26.65 -4.16 13.56
CA ALA A 244 27.99 -4.68 13.35
C ALA A 244 28.97 -4.05 14.37
N ARG A 245 29.58 -4.87 15.22
CA ARG A 245 30.37 -4.41 16.37
C ARG A 245 31.66 -3.72 15.97
N SER A 246 31.98 -2.62 16.65
CA SER A 246 33.24 -1.91 16.45
C SER A 246 34.43 -2.75 16.90
N GLY A 247 35.35 -3.07 15.98
CA GLY A 247 36.60 -3.77 16.28
C GLY A 247 36.53 -5.31 16.30
N ASP A 248 35.38 -5.89 15.97
CA ASP A 248 35.16 -7.32 15.74
C ASP A 248 34.31 -7.51 14.47
N LEU A 249 34.39 -8.68 13.85
CA LEU A 249 33.52 -9.07 12.73
C LEU A 249 32.18 -9.67 13.19
N GLY A 250 31.85 -9.57 14.47
CA GLY A 250 30.58 -10.06 15.01
C GLY A 250 29.45 -9.04 14.89
N GLU A 251 28.23 -9.55 14.74
CA GLU A 251 26.99 -8.78 14.69
C GLU A 251 26.15 -9.04 15.94
N ASP A 252 25.40 -8.03 16.37
CA ASP A 252 24.36 -8.15 17.38
C ASP A 252 22.99 -8.00 16.74
N LEU A 253 22.11 -8.96 16.98
CA LEU A 253 20.67 -8.77 16.85
C LEU A 253 20.14 -8.28 18.18
N ALA A 254 19.83 -6.99 18.26
CA ALA A 254 19.35 -6.38 19.49
C ALA A 254 17.91 -5.90 19.35
N VAL A 255 17.20 -5.95 20.47
CA VAL A 255 15.85 -5.42 20.61
C VAL A 255 15.79 -4.47 21.79
N ARG A 256 14.92 -3.47 21.71
CA ARG A 256 14.68 -2.50 22.78
C ARG A 256 13.18 -2.25 22.87
N ARG A 257 12.65 -2.21 24.10
CA ARG A 257 11.21 -2.03 24.33
C ARG A 257 10.91 -0.60 24.77
N TYR A 258 9.83 -0.05 24.25
CA TYR A 258 9.25 1.21 24.66
C TYR A 258 8.03 0.94 25.56
N THR A 259 8.11 1.41 26.80
CA THR A 259 7.05 1.28 27.82
C THR A 259 6.98 2.55 28.65
N ASP A 260 5.77 2.94 29.09
CA ASP A 260 5.54 4.07 29.99
C ASP A 260 6.24 5.39 29.61
N GLY A 261 6.37 5.66 28.31
CA GLY A 261 6.98 6.89 27.80
C GLY A 261 8.50 6.83 27.58
N GLY A 262 9.16 5.70 27.83
CA GLY A 262 10.62 5.57 27.73
C GLY A 262 11.09 4.24 27.15
N TRP A 263 12.36 4.20 26.74
CA TRP A 263 13.00 3.00 26.21
C TRP A 263 13.80 2.26 27.29
N GLU A 264 13.50 0.97 27.47
CA GLU A 264 14.23 0.05 28.37
C GLU A 264 15.66 -0.22 27.88
N GLU A 265 16.49 -0.96 28.61
CA GLU A 265 17.82 -1.33 28.11
C GLU A 265 17.75 -2.30 26.92
N PRO A 266 18.68 -2.21 25.94
CA PRO A 266 18.74 -3.18 24.85
C PRO A 266 18.99 -4.62 25.33
N VAL A 267 18.35 -5.58 24.67
CA VAL A 267 18.56 -7.02 24.87
C VAL A 267 19.13 -7.62 23.59
N VAL A 268 20.29 -8.27 23.67
CA VAL A 268 20.91 -8.97 22.54
C VAL A 268 20.37 -10.40 22.45
N LEU A 269 19.75 -10.74 21.32
CA LEU A 269 19.11 -12.03 21.09
C LEU A 269 20.10 -13.12 20.66
N ASN A 270 21.24 -12.75 20.07
CA ASN A 270 22.26 -13.69 19.58
C ASN A 270 23.51 -13.79 20.47
N GLU A 271 23.34 -13.67 21.79
CA GLU A 271 24.44 -13.73 22.78
C GLU A 271 25.30 -15.01 22.79
N GLN A 272 24.91 -16.06 22.06
CA GLN A 272 25.62 -17.33 22.04
C GLN A 272 26.88 -17.21 21.16
N PRO A 273 28.07 -17.70 21.61
CA PRO A 273 29.33 -17.51 20.88
C PRO A 273 29.34 -18.02 19.43
N GLN A 274 28.51 -19.02 19.13
CA GLN A 274 28.38 -19.61 17.81
C GLN A 274 27.38 -18.88 16.88
N TRP A 275 26.72 -17.81 17.35
CA TRP A 275 25.73 -17.02 16.58
C TRP A 275 26.32 -15.67 16.20
N ARG A 276 27.48 -15.72 15.56
CA ARG A 276 28.34 -14.54 15.36
C ARG A 276 27.84 -13.64 14.23
N PHE A 277 27.22 -14.24 13.22
CA PHE A 277 26.61 -13.56 12.10
C PHE A 277 25.10 -13.69 12.21
N VAL A 278 24.40 -12.61 11.89
CA VAL A 278 22.95 -12.56 11.84
C VAL A 278 22.57 -12.20 10.41
N ASP A 279 21.53 -12.85 9.87
CA ASP A 279 21.03 -12.48 8.55
C ASP A 279 19.51 -12.47 8.51
N GLY A 280 18.99 -11.40 7.92
CA GLY A 280 17.62 -11.23 7.50
C GLY A 280 16.61 -11.31 8.63
N ALA A 281 16.94 -10.80 9.83
CA ALA A 281 16.03 -10.87 10.97
C ALA A 281 14.65 -10.26 10.65
N ARG A 282 13.57 -10.86 11.18
CA ARG A 282 12.20 -10.37 11.02
C ARG A 282 11.48 -10.33 12.35
N LEU A 283 10.82 -9.21 12.61
CA LEU A 283 10.00 -8.95 13.78
C LEU A 283 8.51 -9.03 13.42
N ALA A 284 7.71 -9.71 14.24
CA ALA A 284 6.27 -9.58 14.25
C ALA A 284 5.76 -9.55 15.70
N MET A 285 4.73 -8.76 15.97
CA MET A 285 4.13 -8.63 17.30
C MET A 285 2.62 -8.53 17.17
N ASN A 286 1.90 -9.09 18.13
CA ASN A 286 0.46 -8.92 18.20
C ASN A 286 0.06 -7.71 19.08
N ALA A 287 -1.22 -7.37 19.04
CA ALA A 287 -1.82 -6.27 19.80
C ALA A 287 -1.59 -6.36 21.32
N GLN A 288 -1.31 -7.54 21.87
CA GLN A 288 -1.04 -7.75 23.30
C GLN A 288 0.46 -7.64 23.66
N GLY A 289 1.32 -7.37 22.69
CA GLY A 289 2.76 -7.25 22.88
C GLY A 289 3.51 -8.58 22.93
N LYS A 290 2.89 -9.71 22.52
CA LYS A 290 3.62 -10.95 22.29
C LYS A 290 4.34 -10.85 20.95
N ALA A 291 5.66 -10.84 21.01
CA ALA A 291 6.53 -10.66 19.85
C ALA A 291 7.27 -11.95 19.50
N VAL A 292 7.55 -12.12 18.21
CA VAL A 292 8.40 -13.17 17.68
C VAL A 292 9.45 -12.53 16.79
N VAL A 293 10.70 -12.85 17.03
CA VAL A 293 11.83 -12.51 16.16
C VAL A 293 12.38 -13.79 15.55
N LEU A 294 12.38 -13.87 14.23
CA LEU A 294 13.09 -14.93 13.51
C LEU A 294 14.36 -14.37 12.89
N PHE A 295 15.46 -15.13 12.97
CA PHE A 295 16.72 -14.71 12.39
C PHE A 295 17.58 -15.89 11.97
N GLY A 296 18.29 -15.72 10.85
CA GLY A 296 19.41 -16.57 10.50
C GLY A 296 20.59 -16.31 11.43
N PHE A 297 21.31 -17.36 11.80
CA PHE A 297 22.58 -17.25 12.48
C PHE A 297 23.57 -18.26 11.93
N GLY A 298 24.84 -17.85 11.84
CA GLY A 298 25.94 -18.69 11.36
C GLY A 298 27.11 -18.75 12.34
N ALA A 299 27.80 -19.88 12.31
CA ALA A 299 29.12 -20.05 12.91
C ALA A 299 30.22 -20.00 11.84
N ASP A 300 31.45 -19.66 12.22
CA ASP A 300 32.65 -19.73 11.35
C ASP A 300 32.86 -21.14 10.73
N SER A 301 32.19 -22.18 11.25
CA SER A 301 32.20 -23.56 10.76
C SER A 301 31.27 -23.84 9.56
N GLY A 302 30.41 -22.89 9.18
CA GLY A 302 29.41 -23.08 8.11
C GLY A 302 28.07 -23.66 8.57
N ASP A 303 27.81 -23.73 9.88
CA ASP A 303 26.51 -24.18 10.43
C ASP A 303 25.50 -23.02 10.48
N GLU A 304 24.83 -22.75 9.36
CA GLU A 304 23.76 -21.75 9.29
C GLU A 304 22.41 -22.30 9.76
N ASN A 305 21.69 -21.55 10.58
CA ASN A 305 20.46 -21.99 11.23
C ASN A 305 19.47 -20.84 11.46
N ILE A 306 18.21 -21.18 11.65
CA ILE A 306 17.12 -20.26 12.00
C ILE A 306 16.84 -20.41 13.49
N CYS A 307 16.91 -19.29 14.21
CA CYS A 307 16.38 -19.17 15.55
C CYS A 307 15.05 -18.41 15.53
N ALA A 308 14.11 -18.86 16.37
CA ALA A 308 12.95 -18.08 16.76
C ALA A 308 13.09 -17.69 18.23
N ALA A 309 13.09 -16.38 18.50
CA ALA A 309 12.98 -15.83 19.85
C ALA A 309 11.55 -15.33 20.06
N VAL A 310 10.88 -15.85 21.09
CA VAL A 310 9.49 -15.50 21.44
C VAL A 310 9.49 -14.71 22.75
N LEU A 311 8.92 -13.51 22.73
CA LEU A 311 8.71 -12.70 23.93
C LEU A 311 7.37 -13.07 24.55
N SER A 312 7.41 -13.72 25.72
CA SER A 312 6.22 -14.10 26.48
C SER A 312 6.43 -13.78 27.95
N GLY A 313 5.55 -12.97 28.54
CA GLY A 313 5.66 -12.53 29.95
C GLY A 313 6.92 -11.72 30.26
N GLY A 314 7.47 -10.97 29.29
CA GLY A 314 8.69 -10.18 29.45
C GLY A 314 9.99 -10.96 29.34
N ILE A 315 9.94 -12.25 29.00
CA ILE A 315 11.12 -13.12 28.85
C ILE A 315 11.20 -13.63 27.41
N TRP A 316 12.40 -13.59 26.84
CA TRP A 316 12.70 -14.15 25.53
C TRP A 316 13.01 -15.65 25.64
N GLN A 317 12.22 -16.47 24.95
CA GLN A 317 12.43 -17.92 24.82
C GLN A 317 12.94 -18.23 23.41
N LYS A 318 14.07 -18.92 23.31
CA LYS A 318 14.76 -19.18 22.03
C LYS A 318 14.58 -20.64 21.61
N SER A 319 14.21 -20.87 20.35
CA SER A 319 14.06 -22.19 19.73
C SER A 319 14.82 -22.24 18.41
N ARG A 320 15.41 -23.39 18.06
CA ARG A 320 16.01 -23.64 16.75
C ARG A 320 14.98 -24.31 15.85
N LEU A 321 14.79 -23.80 14.64
CA LEU A 321 13.77 -24.30 13.70
C LEU A 321 14.35 -25.16 12.57
N THR A 322 15.63 -25.05 12.27
CA THR A 322 16.25 -25.68 11.10
C THR A 322 16.42 -27.20 11.26
N PRO A 323 16.20 -27.99 10.19
CA PRO A 323 16.52 -29.41 10.16
C PRO A 323 18.03 -29.68 10.35
N PRO A 324 18.43 -30.87 10.84
CA PRO A 324 19.84 -31.19 11.10
C PRO A 324 20.77 -31.16 9.87
N ASP A 325 20.23 -31.36 8.65
CA ASP A 325 21.01 -31.54 7.42
C ASP A 325 20.97 -30.32 6.47
N ALA A 326 20.53 -29.16 6.95
CA ALA A 326 20.53 -27.92 6.16
C ALA A 326 21.98 -27.42 5.95
N GLN A 327 22.32 -26.99 4.73
CA GLN A 327 23.64 -26.43 4.44
C GLN A 327 23.68 -24.91 4.61
N ALA A 328 22.62 -24.22 4.20
CA ALA A 328 22.48 -22.78 4.35
C ALA A 328 21.00 -22.43 4.58
N VAL A 329 20.73 -21.38 5.35
CA VAL A 329 19.37 -20.89 5.59
C VAL A 329 19.32 -19.38 5.52
N THR A 330 18.32 -18.84 4.83
CA THR A 330 18.22 -17.40 4.61
C THR A 330 16.76 -16.95 4.56
N ARG A 331 16.57 -15.63 4.57
CA ARG A 331 15.26 -14.96 4.35
C ARG A 331 14.13 -15.52 5.21
N PRO A 332 14.24 -15.49 6.54
CA PRO A 332 13.10 -15.82 7.37
C PRO A 332 11.98 -14.80 7.17
N CYS A 333 10.75 -15.24 7.40
CA CYS A 333 9.54 -14.43 7.50
C CYS A 333 8.67 -14.98 8.61
N VAL A 334 7.92 -14.10 9.26
CA VAL A 334 7.10 -14.45 10.42
C VAL A 334 5.81 -13.64 10.44
N SER A 335 4.73 -14.29 10.86
CA SER A 335 3.45 -13.64 11.14
C SER A 335 2.89 -14.17 12.46
N VAL A 336 2.28 -13.29 13.24
CA VAL A 336 1.70 -13.59 14.57
C VAL A 336 0.21 -13.26 14.55
N ASP A 337 -0.62 -14.17 15.04
CA ASP A 337 -2.07 -13.98 15.18
C ASP A 337 -2.43 -13.26 16.50
N THR A 338 -3.68 -12.84 16.65
CA THR A 338 -4.13 -12.13 17.87
C THR A 338 -4.06 -12.99 19.14
N ALA A 339 -4.06 -14.32 19.03
CA ALA A 339 -3.87 -15.22 20.16
C ALA A 339 -2.38 -15.42 20.52
N GLY A 340 -1.46 -14.90 19.70
CA GLY A 340 -0.03 -15.07 19.86
C GLY A 340 0.51 -16.41 19.35
N GLY A 341 -0.27 -17.13 18.56
CA GLY A 341 0.23 -18.17 17.67
C GLY A 341 1.02 -17.54 16.52
N ALA A 342 1.98 -18.26 15.96
CA ALA A 342 2.84 -17.73 14.90
C ALA A 342 3.02 -18.72 13.76
N SER A 343 3.34 -18.21 12.58
CA SER A 343 3.77 -18.98 11.43
C SER A 343 5.07 -18.42 10.91
N ALA A 344 6.00 -19.31 10.63
CA ALA A 344 7.33 -19.01 10.14
C ALA A 344 7.54 -19.69 8.79
N ALA A 345 8.19 -19.00 7.86
CA ALA A 345 8.77 -19.64 6.69
C ALA A 345 10.17 -19.08 6.40
N PHE A 346 11.00 -19.88 5.76
CA PHE A 346 12.41 -19.54 5.49
C PHE A 346 12.95 -20.40 4.35
N GLU A 347 14.02 -19.93 3.71
CA GLU A 347 14.72 -20.69 2.68
C GLU A 347 15.76 -21.62 3.30
N VAL A 348 15.88 -22.81 2.72
CA VAL A 348 16.90 -23.79 3.03
C VAL A 348 17.56 -24.24 1.74
N PHE A 349 18.88 -24.12 1.67
CA PHE A 349 19.67 -24.72 0.60
C PHE A 349 20.02 -26.17 0.98
N ASP A 350 19.58 -27.11 0.15
CA ASP A 350 19.79 -28.56 0.37
C ASP A 350 21.07 -29.10 -0.31
N GLY A 351 21.90 -28.22 -0.85
CA GLY A 351 23.08 -28.56 -1.65
C GLY A 351 22.84 -28.57 -3.16
N TRP A 352 21.58 -28.52 -3.60
CA TRP A 352 21.21 -28.62 -5.02
C TRP A 352 20.24 -27.52 -5.47
N ARG A 353 19.33 -27.11 -4.58
CA ARG A 353 18.32 -26.08 -4.82
C ARG A 353 18.00 -25.36 -3.51
N ASN A 354 17.34 -24.20 -3.62
CA ASN A 354 16.64 -23.61 -2.48
C ASN A 354 15.24 -24.21 -2.39
N ALA A 355 14.84 -24.53 -1.17
CA ALA A 355 13.50 -24.96 -0.83
C ALA A 355 12.97 -24.07 0.30
N VAL A 356 11.68 -23.78 0.28
CA VAL A 356 10.98 -23.08 1.36
C VAL A 356 10.55 -24.09 2.41
N PHE A 357 10.80 -23.77 3.68
CA PHE A 357 10.36 -24.53 4.84
C PHE A 357 9.35 -23.72 5.65
N PHE A 358 8.50 -24.41 6.39
CA PHE A 358 7.44 -23.81 7.19
C PHE A 358 7.37 -24.44 8.59
N SER A 359 7.04 -23.62 9.59
CA SER A 359 6.77 -24.06 10.96
C SER A 359 5.68 -23.20 11.61
N THR A 360 4.96 -23.77 12.59
CA THR A 360 3.94 -23.06 13.35
C THR A 360 4.23 -23.10 14.84
N LEU A 361 3.96 -21.99 15.52
CA LEU A 361 4.00 -21.87 16.96
C LEU A 361 2.58 -22.11 17.51
N ALA A 362 2.43 -23.16 18.32
CA ALA A 362 1.20 -23.43 19.07
C ALA A 362 1.51 -23.35 20.58
N GLY A 363 0.93 -22.37 21.26
CA GLY A 363 1.30 -22.02 22.63
C GLY A 363 2.71 -21.44 22.70
N GLU A 364 3.65 -22.23 23.21
CA GLU A 364 5.07 -21.87 23.37
C GLU A 364 6.01 -22.88 22.68
N THR A 365 5.48 -23.73 21.79
CA THR A 365 6.26 -24.76 21.10
C THR A 365 6.06 -24.69 19.59
N TRP A 366 7.18 -24.64 18.88
CA TRP A 366 7.21 -24.72 17.43
C TRP A 366 7.05 -26.16 16.95
N THR A 367 6.31 -26.36 15.88
CA THR A 367 6.33 -27.64 15.16
C THR A 367 7.69 -27.83 14.48
N PRO A 368 8.12 -29.08 14.23
CA PRO A 368 9.27 -29.32 13.35
C PRO A 368 9.06 -28.60 12.01
N ALA A 369 10.12 -27.98 11.48
CA ALA A 369 10.06 -27.36 10.18
C ALA A 369 9.91 -28.43 9.08
N GLU A 370 9.00 -28.18 8.16
CA GLU A 370 8.69 -29.07 7.05
C GLU A 370 8.88 -28.35 5.71
N GLU A 371 9.37 -29.05 4.70
CA GLU A 371 9.50 -28.49 3.35
C GLU A 371 8.11 -28.19 2.77
N ARG A 372 7.95 -26.95 2.29
CA ARG A 372 6.77 -26.43 1.59
C ARG A 372 7.19 -25.72 0.33
N SER A 373 7.58 -26.51 -0.66
CA SER A 373 7.91 -26.03 -2.01
C SER A 373 7.08 -26.75 -3.07
N PRO A 374 6.73 -26.09 -4.19
CA PRO A 374 6.31 -26.78 -5.40
C PRO A 374 7.43 -27.73 -5.85
N GLY A 375 7.07 -28.98 -6.20
CA GLY A 375 8.06 -30.04 -6.43
C GLY A 375 9.03 -29.75 -7.59
N GLY A 376 10.30 -30.13 -7.40
CA GLY A 376 11.29 -30.30 -8.47
C GLY A 376 12.11 -29.06 -8.87
N HIS A 377 11.81 -27.88 -8.33
CA HIS A 377 12.49 -26.63 -8.68
C HIS A 377 12.91 -25.79 -7.48
N THR A 378 13.78 -24.81 -7.74
CA THR A 378 14.19 -23.78 -6.78
C THR A 378 13.00 -22.93 -6.38
N SER A 379 12.80 -22.79 -5.07
CA SER A 379 11.79 -21.91 -4.46
C SER A 379 12.47 -20.94 -3.49
N ILE A 380 12.16 -19.65 -3.61
CA ILE A 380 12.78 -18.55 -2.86
C ILE A 380 11.75 -17.48 -2.49
N ALA A 381 12.20 -16.48 -1.74
CA ALA A 381 11.49 -15.31 -1.27
C ALA A 381 10.11 -15.65 -0.68
N PRO A 382 10.07 -16.48 0.39
CA PRO A 382 8.82 -16.79 1.03
C PRO A 382 8.23 -15.56 1.72
N ASP A 383 6.91 -15.46 1.71
CA ASP A 383 6.15 -14.59 2.60
C ASP A 383 4.98 -15.38 3.20
N VAL A 384 4.66 -15.11 4.46
CA VAL A 384 3.68 -15.89 5.23
C VAL A 384 2.76 -14.97 6.00
N SER A 385 1.46 -15.28 5.96
CA SER A 385 0.44 -14.60 6.77
C SER A 385 -0.42 -15.62 7.50
N ARG A 386 -0.74 -15.33 8.76
CA ARG A 386 -1.55 -16.17 9.64
C ARG A 386 -2.76 -15.39 10.13
N ASN A 387 -3.92 -16.04 10.17
CA ASN A 387 -5.13 -15.46 10.76
C ASN A 387 -5.46 -16.05 12.14
N ASP A 388 -6.47 -15.50 12.80
CA ASP A 388 -6.89 -15.87 14.16
C ASP A 388 -7.47 -17.28 14.29
N ARG A 389 -7.88 -17.90 13.17
CA ARG A 389 -8.28 -19.32 13.16
C ARG A 389 -7.07 -20.26 13.14
N GLY A 390 -5.87 -19.70 12.98
CA GLY A 390 -4.63 -20.41 12.81
C GLY A 390 -4.42 -20.97 11.41
N ASP A 391 -5.23 -20.52 10.45
CA ASP A 391 -4.98 -20.74 9.03
C ASP A 391 -3.76 -19.94 8.61
N ALA A 392 -3.07 -20.41 7.56
CA ALA A 392 -1.91 -19.71 7.02
C ALA A 392 -2.00 -19.61 5.50
N LEU A 393 -1.45 -18.54 4.95
CA LEU A 393 -1.15 -18.39 3.53
C LEU A 393 0.35 -18.27 3.38
N LEU A 394 0.93 -19.12 2.53
CA LEU A 394 2.33 -19.07 2.16
C LEU A 394 2.43 -18.74 0.67
N ALA A 395 3.13 -17.68 0.34
CA ALA A 395 3.55 -17.38 -1.03
C ALA A 395 5.05 -17.46 -1.18
N LEU A 396 5.50 -17.75 -2.39
CA LEU A 396 6.90 -17.86 -2.76
C LEU A 396 7.10 -17.60 -4.25
N LEU A 397 8.36 -17.42 -4.63
CA LEU A 397 8.79 -17.44 -6.02
C LEU A 397 9.34 -18.83 -6.35
N SER A 398 8.83 -19.44 -7.41
CA SER A 398 9.31 -20.72 -7.91
C SER A 398 9.90 -20.57 -9.30
N TYR A 399 11.05 -21.18 -9.56
CA TYR A 399 11.62 -21.24 -10.89
C TYR A 399 10.92 -22.31 -11.74
N ASP A 400 10.34 -21.94 -12.87
CA ASP A 400 9.78 -22.91 -13.83
C ASP A 400 10.65 -22.94 -15.10
N LEU A 401 11.03 -24.15 -15.52
CA LEU A 401 11.87 -24.35 -16.71
C LEU A 401 11.25 -23.70 -17.95
N GLY A 402 11.93 -22.71 -18.52
CA GLY A 402 11.53 -22.00 -19.73
C GLY A 402 10.58 -20.81 -19.51
N CYS A 403 10.13 -20.55 -18.28
CA CYS A 403 9.20 -19.46 -17.96
C CYS A 403 9.71 -18.49 -16.89
N GLY A 404 10.95 -18.65 -16.42
CA GLY A 404 11.57 -17.78 -15.40
C GLY A 404 10.96 -17.96 -14.00
N MET A 405 11.03 -16.91 -13.18
CA MET A 405 10.48 -16.92 -11.82
C MET A 405 8.98 -16.63 -11.82
N ARG A 406 8.22 -17.45 -11.09
CA ARG A 406 6.75 -17.42 -11.02
C ARG A 406 6.28 -17.21 -9.59
N SER A 407 5.19 -16.46 -9.39
CA SER A 407 4.57 -16.39 -8.06
C SER A 407 3.66 -17.59 -7.84
N ARG A 408 3.79 -18.22 -6.68
CA ARG A 408 2.92 -19.30 -6.26
C ARG A 408 2.47 -19.12 -4.83
N ALA A 409 1.26 -19.56 -4.54
CA ALA A 409 0.72 -19.54 -3.18
C ALA A 409 0.00 -20.84 -2.82
N ALA A 410 0.04 -21.20 -1.55
CA ALA A 410 -0.67 -22.31 -0.97
C ALA A 410 -1.34 -21.86 0.34
N CYS A 411 -2.58 -22.30 0.56
CA CYS A 411 -3.30 -22.04 1.80
C CYS A 411 -3.27 -23.27 2.70
N ARG A 412 -3.14 -23.04 4.00
CA ARG A 412 -3.30 -24.03 5.06
C ARG A 412 -4.58 -23.72 5.83
N PHE A 413 -5.66 -24.43 5.53
CA PHE A 413 -6.96 -24.26 6.20
C PHE A 413 -7.27 -25.44 7.11
N GLY A 414 -7.69 -25.18 8.35
CA GLY A 414 -8.04 -26.24 9.31
C GLY A 414 -6.88 -27.23 9.56
N GLY A 415 -5.64 -26.74 9.47
CA GLY A 415 -4.44 -27.54 9.66
C GLY A 415 -3.91 -28.28 8.43
N THR A 416 -4.63 -28.26 7.30
CA THR A 416 -4.27 -29.01 6.09
C THR A 416 -3.85 -28.06 4.98
N TRP A 417 -2.71 -28.37 4.35
CA TRP A 417 -2.21 -27.64 3.18
C TRP A 417 -2.97 -28.02 1.91
N ARG A 418 -3.30 -27.02 1.12
CA ARG A 418 -3.67 -27.17 -0.29
C ARG A 418 -2.41 -27.13 -1.15
N ASP A 419 -2.53 -27.61 -2.39
CA ASP A 419 -1.44 -27.54 -3.36
C ASP A 419 -1.12 -26.09 -3.75
N PHE A 420 0.14 -25.85 -4.12
CA PHE A 420 0.56 -24.57 -4.67
C PHE A 420 -0.10 -24.32 -6.02
N VAL A 421 -0.70 -23.14 -6.17
CA VAL A 421 -1.22 -22.64 -7.44
C VAL A 421 -0.39 -21.45 -7.92
N ALA A 422 -0.23 -21.33 -9.24
CA ALA A 422 0.36 -20.13 -9.83
C ALA A 422 -0.58 -18.94 -9.65
N THR A 423 -0.03 -17.81 -9.27
CA THR A 423 -0.78 -16.58 -8.97
C THR A 423 -0.43 -15.43 -9.92
N ASP A 424 0.51 -15.62 -10.83
CA ASP A 424 0.76 -14.65 -11.90
C ASP A 424 0.10 -15.08 -13.22
N ASP A 425 -0.20 -14.10 -14.08
CA ASP A 425 -0.82 -14.29 -15.40
C ASP A 425 0.20 -14.71 -16.48
N ASN A 426 1.12 -15.62 -16.15
CA ASN A 426 2.26 -16.01 -17.00
C ASN A 426 3.27 -14.90 -17.26
N ALA A 427 3.58 -14.13 -16.22
CA ALA A 427 4.72 -13.24 -16.25
C ALA A 427 6.01 -14.04 -16.53
N PHE A 428 6.92 -13.50 -17.33
CA PHE A 428 8.18 -14.17 -17.62
C PHE A 428 9.15 -14.09 -16.42
N GLN A 429 9.01 -13.04 -15.60
CA GLN A 429 9.87 -12.81 -14.46
C GLN A 429 9.10 -12.06 -13.36
N VAL A 430 8.84 -12.76 -12.26
CA VAL A 430 8.34 -12.18 -11.00
C VAL A 430 9.51 -11.97 -10.04
N ASP A 431 9.61 -10.77 -9.49
CA ASP A 431 10.77 -10.35 -8.67
C ASP A 431 10.45 -10.25 -7.17
N ALA A 432 9.16 -10.15 -6.82
CA ALA A 432 8.70 -10.08 -5.44
C ALA A 432 7.27 -10.61 -5.31
N VAL A 433 6.95 -11.17 -4.14
CA VAL A 433 5.60 -11.57 -3.76
C VAL A 433 5.39 -11.31 -2.26
N THR A 434 4.19 -10.87 -1.90
CA THR A 434 3.77 -10.69 -0.51
C THR A 434 2.30 -11.02 -0.34
N VAL A 435 1.92 -11.49 0.85
CA VAL A 435 0.58 -11.99 1.15
C VAL A 435 0.04 -11.51 2.48
N ARG A 436 -1.27 -11.31 2.54
CA ARG A 436 -2.00 -11.12 3.79
C ARG A 436 -3.29 -11.93 3.76
N LEU A 437 -3.60 -12.56 4.88
CA LEU A 437 -4.78 -13.40 5.09
C LEU A 437 -5.67 -12.75 6.15
N ASP A 438 -6.96 -12.61 5.86
CA ASP A 438 -7.91 -12.05 6.81
C ASP A 438 -8.43 -13.12 7.78
N SER A 439 -9.14 -12.66 8.82
CA SER A 439 -9.81 -13.49 9.83
C SER A 439 -10.87 -14.44 9.25
N SER A 440 -11.42 -14.15 8.07
CA SER A 440 -12.43 -14.96 7.37
C SER A 440 -11.82 -16.05 6.47
N GLY A 441 -10.52 -15.96 6.17
CA GLY A 441 -9.80 -16.83 5.26
C GLY A 441 -9.80 -16.37 3.80
N GLU A 442 -10.22 -15.13 3.52
CA GLU A 442 -9.91 -14.45 2.27
C GLU A 442 -8.49 -13.91 2.31
N ALA A 443 -7.86 -13.81 1.15
CA ALA A 443 -6.49 -13.32 1.08
C ALA A 443 -6.27 -12.34 -0.06
N LEU A 444 -5.29 -11.48 0.15
CA LEU A 444 -4.70 -10.65 -0.89
C LEU A 444 -3.25 -11.09 -1.09
N LEU A 445 -2.86 -11.18 -2.35
CA LEU A 445 -1.49 -11.41 -2.78
C LEU A 445 -1.08 -10.29 -3.71
N VAL A 446 0.06 -9.67 -3.44
CA VAL A 446 0.65 -8.62 -4.27
C VAL A 446 1.98 -9.11 -4.80
N TYR A 447 2.24 -8.91 -6.09
CA TYR A 447 3.49 -9.32 -6.71
C TYR A 447 4.02 -8.26 -7.68
N GLY A 448 5.34 -8.21 -7.79
CA GLY A 448 6.06 -7.38 -8.76
C GLY A 448 6.50 -8.22 -9.95
N ALA A 449 6.16 -7.81 -11.16
CA ALA A 449 6.57 -8.48 -12.39
C ALA A 449 6.83 -7.46 -13.50
N GLU A 450 8.00 -7.59 -14.14
CA GLU A 450 8.36 -6.78 -15.33
C GLU A 450 8.22 -5.26 -15.07
N GLY A 451 8.65 -4.80 -13.89
CA GLY A 451 8.55 -3.40 -13.47
C GLY A 451 7.14 -2.94 -13.05
N ARG A 452 6.15 -3.83 -13.03
CA ARG A 452 4.77 -3.51 -12.65
C ARG A 452 4.38 -4.22 -11.36
N ILE A 453 3.36 -3.69 -10.69
CA ILE A 453 2.81 -4.28 -9.46
C ILE A 453 1.39 -4.75 -9.74
N PHE A 454 1.07 -5.96 -9.31
CA PHE A 454 -0.22 -6.60 -9.48
C PHE A 454 -0.77 -7.10 -8.14
N ALA A 455 -2.09 -7.18 -8.03
CA ALA A 455 -2.75 -7.86 -6.92
C ALA A 455 -3.74 -8.91 -7.41
N ASN A 456 -3.78 -10.02 -6.68
CA ASN A 456 -4.79 -11.05 -6.78
C ASN A 456 -5.54 -11.18 -5.45
N ARG A 457 -6.79 -11.61 -5.53
CA ARG A 457 -7.62 -11.89 -4.36
C ARG A 457 -7.99 -13.37 -4.35
N TYR A 458 -7.83 -14.02 -3.21
CA TYR A 458 -8.38 -15.33 -2.96
C TYR A 458 -9.67 -15.19 -2.16
N THR A 459 -10.78 -15.67 -2.72
CA THR A 459 -12.06 -15.74 -2.00
C THR A 459 -12.39 -17.18 -1.69
N HIS A 460 -12.70 -17.45 -0.42
CA HIS A 460 -13.22 -18.74 0.01
C HIS A 460 -14.72 -18.78 -0.34
N GLU A 461 -15.20 -19.71 -1.18
CA GLU A 461 -16.65 -19.83 -1.37
C GLU A 461 -17.27 -20.32 -0.06
N LEU A 462 -17.97 -19.43 0.64
CA LEU A 462 -19.01 -19.84 1.55
C LEU A 462 -20.13 -20.41 0.69
N ILE A 463 -20.23 -21.73 0.56
CA ILE A 463 -21.42 -22.35 -0.02
C ILE A 463 -22.60 -21.86 0.84
N PRO A 464 -23.53 -21.04 0.33
CA PRO A 464 -24.71 -20.70 1.10
C PRO A 464 -25.44 -22.01 1.37
N LEU A 465 -25.65 -22.33 2.64
CA LEU A 465 -26.60 -23.35 3.04
C LEU A 465 -27.96 -22.87 2.53
N THR A 466 -28.26 -23.20 1.28
CA THR A 466 -29.59 -23.04 0.72
C THR A 466 -30.44 -23.96 1.59
N PRO A 467 -31.39 -23.46 2.40
CA PRO A 467 -32.25 -24.36 3.15
C PRO A 467 -32.93 -25.23 2.12
N ILE A 468 -32.62 -26.53 2.11
CA ILE A 468 -33.26 -27.50 1.24
C ILE A 468 -34.76 -27.36 1.54
N PRO A 469 -35.59 -26.82 0.63
CA PRO A 469 -37.01 -26.80 0.88
C PRO A 469 -37.42 -28.28 0.91
N THR A 470 -37.96 -28.71 2.04
CA THR A 470 -38.53 -30.05 2.19
C THR A 470 -39.67 -30.16 1.19
N ARG A 471 -39.41 -30.72 0.00
CA ARG A 471 -40.44 -30.98 -1.00
C ARG A 471 -41.37 -32.06 -0.44
N THR A 472 -42.54 -31.65 0.03
CA THR A 472 -43.71 -32.52 0.07
C THR A 472 -44.11 -32.84 -1.38
N PRO A 473 -44.29 -34.11 -1.78
CA PRO A 473 -44.60 -34.45 -3.16
C PRO A 473 -46.05 -34.07 -3.47
N GLY A 474 -46.22 -33.04 -4.31
CA GLY A 474 -47.52 -32.54 -4.75
C GLY A 474 -47.55 -32.29 -6.26
N MET A 475 -48.26 -33.19 -6.95
CA MET A 475 -49.00 -33.06 -8.21
C MET A 475 -48.49 -32.08 -9.31
N LEU A 476 -48.11 -32.68 -10.44
CA LEU A 476 -47.83 -32.05 -11.73
C LEU A 476 -49.02 -31.19 -12.21
N THR A 477 -48.75 -29.95 -12.62
CA THR A 477 -49.65 -29.14 -13.48
C THR A 477 -48.78 -28.43 -14.54
N PRO A 478 -49.18 -28.40 -15.83
CA PRO A 478 -48.28 -28.02 -16.91
C PRO A 478 -48.11 -26.50 -17.07
N THR A 479 -46.90 -26.12 -17.49
CA THR A 479 -46.47 -24.79 -17.92
C THR A 479 -47.24 -24.28 -19.15
N PRO A 480 -47.68 -23.00 -19.21
CA PRO A 480 -48.11 -22.40 -20.45
C PRO A 480 -46.94 -21.76 -21.21
N THR A 481 -46.88 -22.09 -22.50
CA THR A 481 -46.00 -21.55 -23.54
C THR A 481 -46.23 -20.05 -23.75
N GLN A 482 -45.19 -19.22 -23.67
CA GLN A 482 -45.25 -17.84 -24.18
C GLN A 482 -45.00 -17.81 -25.69
N THR A 483 -45.89 -17.11 -26.38
CA THR A 483 -45.89 -16.85 -27.83
C THR A 483 -45.09 -15.58 -28.09
N VAL A 484 -44.16 -15.63 -29.04
CA VAL A 484 -43.39 -14.48 -29.53
C VAL A 484 -44.21 -13.79 -30.63
N GLU A 485 -44.44 -12.48 -30.49
CA GLU A 485 -44.93 -11.63 -31.58
C GLU A 485 -43.79 -10.79 -32.20
N PRO A 486 -43.88 -10.42 -33.49
CA PRO A 486 -42.79 -9.81 -34.24
C PRO A 486 -42.80 -8.28 -34.20
N VAL A 487 -41.60 -7.71 -34.26
CA VAL A 487 -41.32 -6.27 -34.40
C VAL A 487 -41.40 -5.86 -35.88
N GLU A 488 -42.01 -4.70 -36.16
CA GLU A 488 -41.77 -3.91 -37.38
C GLU A 488 -41.47 -2.43 -37.05
N PRO A 489 -40.70 -1.69 -37.88
CA PRO A 489 -40.02 -0.46 -37.49
C PRO A 489 -40.53 0.84 -38.15
N ALA A 490 -39.90 1.96 -37.75
CA ALA A 490 -39.94 3.35 -38.25
C ALA A 490 -40.99 4.26 -37.55
N ASP A 491 -40.78 5.56 -37.32
CA ASP A 491 -39.91 6.53 -38.00
C ASP A 491 -39.61 7.72 -37.07
N ASN A 492 -38.52 8.42 -37.39
CA ASN A 492 -37.96 9.57 -36.70
C ASN A 492 -38.64 10.88 -37.14
N THR A 493 -38.94 11.79 -36.22
CA THR A 493 -38.73 13.24 -36.45
C THR A 493 -38.60 13.97 -35.10
N PRO A 494 -37.55 14.79 -34.88
CA PRO A 494 -37.33 15.49 -33.62
C PRO A 494 -38.16 16.79 -33.56
N THR A 495 -38.78 17.05 -32.42
CA THR A 495 -39.30 18.38 -32.08
C THR A 495 -38.25 19.12 -31.25
N PRO A 496 -37.89 20.38 -31.57
CA PRO A 496 -36.86 21.11 -30.83
C PRO A 496 -37.44 21.57 -29.50
N THR A 497 -36.94 21.01 -28.40
CA THR A 497 -37.14 21.60 -27.07
C THR A 497 -36.29 22.87 -27.00
N PRO A 498 -36.83 24.01 -26.54
CA PRO A 498 -36.04 25.23 -26.39
C PRO A 498 -34.91 24.96 -25.40
N THR A 499 -33.67 25.22 -25.84
CA THR A 499 -32.49 25.21 -24.97
C THR A 499 -32.70 26.31 -23.93
N ALA A 500 -33.11 25.94 -22.72
CA ALA A 500 -33.05 26.83 -21.58
C ALA A 500 -31.59 27.24 -21.40
N VAL A 501 -31.31 28.54 -21.50
CA VAL A 501 -30.03 29.09 -21.06
C VAL A 501 -29.91 28.76 -19.56
N PRO A 502 -28.85 28.08 -19.10
CA PRO A 502 -28.73 27.79 -17.69
C PRO A 502 -28.51 29.09 -16.90
N ALA A 503 -29.41 29.42 -15.97
CA ALA A 503 -29.25 30.53 -15.03
C ALA A 503 -28.32 30.13 -13.86
N ASN A 504 -27.60 31.10 -13.27
CA ASN A 504 -26.67 30.91 -12.14
C ASN A 504 -27.42 30.79 -10.79
N PHE A 505 -26.83 30.11 -9.80
CA PHE A 505 -27.26 30.14 -8.39
C PHE A 505 -27.00 31.50 -7.74
N LEU A 506 -25.96 32.22 -8.17
CA LEU A 506 -25.57 33.52 -7.63
C LEU A 506 -25.34 34.54 -8.76
N GLU A 507 -26.05 35.66 -8.68
CA GLU A 507 -25.76 36.88 -9.43
C GLU A 507 -24.84 37.77 -8.60
N LEU A 508 -23.84 38.35 -9.26
CA LEU A 508 -22.79 39.15 -8.62
C LEU A 508 -22.62 40.46 -9.38
N GLU A 509 -22.59 41.55 -8.64
CA GLU A 509 -22.46 42.91 -9.19
C GLU A 509 -21.50 43.73 -8.32
N ILE A 510 -20.67 44.56 -8.95
CA ILE A 510 -19.79 45.49 -8.24
C ILE A 510 -20.41 46.89 -8.26
N ARG A 511 -20.50 47.54 -7.10
CA ARG A 511 -20.80 48.99 -7.06
C ARG A 511 -19.62 49.77 -7.63
N GLU A 512 -19.87 50.62 -8.63
CA GLU A 512 -18.90 51.41 -9.41
C GLU A 512 -18.13 52.51 -8.62
N ASP A 513 -17.85 52.26 -7.34
CA ASP A 513 -17.22 53.20 -6.43
C ASP A 513 -15.69 52.97 -6.44
N ALA A 514 -15.05 53.33 -7.54
CA ALA A 514 -13.59 53.37 -7.76
C ALA A 514 -12.80 52.10 -7.33
N THR A 515 -12.68 51.14 -8.26
CA THR A 515 -11.80 49.96 -8.22
C THR A 515 -10.31 50.33 -8.27
N VAL A 516 -9.77 50.97 -7.22
CA VAL A 516 -8.34 51.31 -7.15
C VAL A 516 -7.53 50.13 -6.64
N LEU A 517 -6.41 49.80 -7.29
CA LEU A 517 -5.44 48.79 -6.80
C LEU A 517 -5.03 49.07 -5.35
N GLY A 518 -5.07 48.05 -4.50
CA GLY A 518 -4.80 48.17 -3.06
C GLY A 518 -5.90 48.83 -2.24
N GLY A 519 -7.03 49.18 -2.88
CA GLY A 519 -8.24 49.69 -2.23
C GLY A 519 -9.24 48.59 -1.89
N THR A 520 -10.46 49.00 -1.56
CA THR A 520 -11.58 48.09 -1.25
C THR A 520 -12.80 48.43 -2.09
N VAL A 521 -13.50 47.42 -2.59
CA VAL A 521 -14.68 47.52 -3.44
C VAL A 521 -15.83 46.71 -2.83
N THR A 522 -17.07 47.15 -3.02
CA THR A 522 -18.24 46.41 -2.55
C THR A 522 -18.81 45.54 -3.67
N LEU A 523 -18.92 44.25 -3.39
CA LEU A 523 -19.56 43.22 -4.20
C LEU A 523 -20.98 42.99 -3.65
N GLU A 524 -21.98 43.30 -4.45
CA GLU A 524 -23.35 42.86 -4.24
C GLU A 524 -23.52 41.43 -4.75
N TRP A 525 -24.31 40.64 -4.02
CA TRP A 525 -24.67 39.30 -4.42
C TRP A 525 -26.17 39.10 -4.25
N ALA A 526 -26.79 38.38 -5.18
CA ALA A 526 -28.17 37.96 -5.12
C ALA A 526 -28.28 36.48 -5.51
N ALA A 527 -28.93 35.68 -4.69
CA ALA A 527 -29.18 34.28 -4.97
C ALA A 527 -30.50 34.09 -5.72
N ASP A 528 -30.53 33.21 -6.71
CA ASP A 528 -31.77 32.82 -7.38
C ASP A 528 -32.69 32.08 -6.40
N PRO A 529 -33.86 32.63 -6.04
CA PRO A 529 -34.78 32.03 -5.07
C PRO A 529 -35.28 30.64 -5.48
N ASP A 530 -35.45 30.40 -6.79
CA ASP A 530 -36.00 29.15 -7.31
C ASP A 530 -34.99 28.00 -7.25
N ARG A 531 -33.69 28.32 -7.23
CA ARG A 531 -32.59 27.34 -7.20
C ARG A 531 -31.98 27.17 -5.83
N ILE A 532 -31.89 28.24 -5.03
CA ILE A 532 -31.30 28.14 -3.70
C ILE A 532 -32.16 27.30 -2.74
N TRP A 533 -33.44 27.11 -3.06
CA TRP A 533 -34.32 26.20 -2.32
C TRP A 533 -33.80 24.75 -2.27
N GLU A 534 -33.07 24.30 -3.30
CA GLU A 534 -32.45 22.96 -3.34
C GLU A 534 -31.25 22.83 -2.38
N LEU A 535 -30.64 23.96 -1.99
CA LEU A 535 -29.49 24.03 -1.10
C LEU A 535 -29.90 24.28 0.36
N MET A 536 -31.13 24.72 0.60
CA MET A 536 -31.63 25.04 1.94
C MET A 536 -31.65 23.81 2.85
N GLY A 537 -30.99 23.91 4.00
CA GLY A 537 -30.89 22.85 5.00
C GLY A 537 -29.70 21.91 4.82
N ARG A 538 -28.83 22.13 3.82
CA ARG A 538 -27.58 21.39 3.62
C ARG A 538 -26.38 22.32 3.79
N PRO A 539 -25.28 21.86 4.42
CA PRO A 539 -24.08 22.69 4.56
C PRO A 539 -23.36 22.78 3.19
N VAL A 540 -23.29 23.97 2.60
CA VAL A 540 -22.66 24.24 1.30
C VAL A 540 -21.53 25.26 1.47
N GLY A 541 -20.37 24.97 0.90
CA GLY A 541 -19.25 25.90 0.77
C GLY A 541 -19.27 26.55 -0.60
N ILE A 542 -19.08 27.87 -0.64
CA ILE A 542 -18.97 28.66 -1.86
C ILE A 542 -17.53 29.09 -1.99
N TYR A 543 -16.93 28.83 -3.15
CA TYR A 543 -15.54 29.11 -3.42
C TYR A 543 -15.45 30.13 -4.53
N PHE A 544 -14.72 31.21 -4.29
CA PHE A 544 -14.80 32.41 -5.11
C PHE A 544 -13.45 32.73 -5.74
N ALA A 545 -13.47 33.04 -7.03
CA ALA A 545 -12.30 33.41 -7.83
C ALA A 545 -12.62 34.58 -8.75
N VAL A 546 -11.57 35.24 -9.23
CA VAL A 546 -11.65 36.27 -10.26
C VAL A 546 -10.61 35.95 -11.32
N ALA A 547 -11.03 35.93 -12.58
CA ALA A 547 -10.22 35.44 -13.67
C ALA A 547 -10.24 36.37 -14.87
N ARG A 548 -9.16 36.28 -15.65
CA ARG A 548 -8.96 37.03 -16.89
C ARG A 548 -8.74 36.05 -18.03
N GLY A 549 -9.35 36.35 -19.18
CA GLY A 549 -9.29 35.48 -20.36
C GLY A 549 -10.37 34.39 -20.37
N GLN A 550 -11.38 34.47 -19.50
CA GLN A 550 -12.46 33.50 -19.45
C GLN A 550 -13.31 33.59 -20.73
N GLY A 551 -13.57 32.43 -21.35
CA GLY A 551 -14.32 32.36 -22.61
C GLY A 551 -15.80 32.65 -22.43
N THR A 552 -16.37 32.12 -21.35
CA THR A 552 -17.74 32.38 -20.89
C THR A 552 -17.75 33.65 -20.05
N THR A 553 -18.55 34.63 -20.44
CA THR A 553 -18.65 35.93 -19.76
C THR A 553 -19.92 36.08 -18.91
N ASP A 554 -20.81 35.09 -18.97
CA ASP A 554 -22.06 35.00 -18.22
C ASP A 554 -22.60 33.55 -18.32
N GLY A 555 -22.95 32.94 -17.18
CA GLY A 555 -23.56 31.60 -17.10
C GLY A 555 -22.64 30.49 -16.57
N LEU A 556 -22.96 29.23 -16.89
CA LEU A 556 -22.26 28.05 -16.36
C LEU A 556 -21.02 27.66 -17.19
N ALA A 557 -19.92 27.32 -16.51
CA ALA A 557 -18.67 26.87 -17.12
C ALA A 557 -18.18 25.52 -16.56
N PRO A 558 -17.48 24.70 -17.38
CA PRO A 558 -16.76 23.53 -16.89
C PRO A 558 -15.44 23.94 -16.22
N VAL A 559 -14.94 23.12 -15.28
CA VAL A 559 -13.63 23.36 -14.61
C VAL A 559 -12.50 23.53 -15.62
N ALA A 560 -12.52 22.77 -16.71
CA ALA A 560 -11.49 22.83 -17.75
C ALA A 560 -11.39 24.23 -18.39
N GLU A 561 -12.49 24.98 -18.45
CA GLU A 561 -12.50 26.35 -18.96
C GLU A 561 -11.93 27.32 -17.93
N ALA A 562 -12.35 27.20 -16.66
CA ALA A 562 -11.78 27.96 -15.54
C ALA A 562 -10.25 27.74 -15.37
N LEU A 563 -9.75 26.54 -15.69
CA LEU A 563 -8.32 26.20 -15.70
C LEU A 563 -7.57 26.75 -16.92
N SER A 564 -8.28 27.17 -17.96
CA SER A 564 -7.70 27.73 -19.19
C SER A 564 -7.56 29.26 -19.16
N ASN A 565 -8.00 29.89 -18.07
CA ASN A 565 -7.88 31.32 -17.85
C ASN A 565 -6.42 31.79 -17.95
N GLU A 566 -6.20 32.98 -18.51
CA GLU A 566 -4.87 33.56 -18.63
C GLU A 566 -4.28 33.88 -17.25
N ARG A 567 -5.13 34.31 -16.31
CA ARG A 567 -4.81 34.57 -14.91
C ARG A 567 -6.01 34.35 -14.03
N MET A 568 -5.76 33.92 -12.79
CA MET A 568 -6.79 33.74 -11.78
C MET A 568 -6.28 34.24 -10.42
N TYR A 569 -7.18 34.77 -9.60
CA TYR A 569 -6.95 35.00 -8.19
C TYR A 569 -8.04 34.29 -7.40
N LEU A 570 -7.63 33.57 -6.36
CA LEU A 570 -8.52 32.89 -5.44
C LEU A 570 -8.76 33.80 -4.23
N PHE A 571 -10.00 33.78 -3.72
CA PHE A 571 -10.37 34.58 -2.57
C PHE A 571 -10.27 33.77 -1.29
N GLY A 572 -9.58 34.34 -0.30
CA GLY A 572 -9.64 33.92 1.09
C GLY A 572 -10.33 34.99 1.93
N THR A 573 -10.81 34.61 3.12
CA THR A 573 -11.32 35.57 4.10
C THR A 573 -10.32 35.78 5.22
N GLU A 574 -9.77 36.98 5.33
CA GLU A 574 -9.00 37.41 6.50
C GLU A 574 -9.73 38.56 7.20
N ARG A 575 -10.04 38.41 8.50
CA ARG A 575 -10.71 39.44 9.34
C ARG A 575 -12.04 40.00 8.77
N GLY A 576 -12.77 39.18 8.00
CA GLY A 576 -14.08 39.56 7.43
C GLY A 576 -14.00 40.37 6.14
N ILE A 577 -12.80 40.52 5.57
CA ILE A 577 -12.56 41.10 4.26
C ILE A 577 -12.13 39.97 3.32
N LEU A 578 -12.67 40.00 2.10
CA LEU A 578 -12.23 39.11 1.04
C LEU A 578 -10.90 39.59 0.47
N GLU A 579 -9.86 38.77 0.51
CA GLU A 579 -8.55 39.07 -0.07
C GLU A 579 -8.25 38.11 -1.23
N ALA A 580 -7.87 38.66 -2.39
CA ALA A 580 -7.51 37.90 -3.58
C ALA A 580 -6.01 37.59 -3.59
N SER A 581 -5.67 36.30 -3.64
CA SER A 581 -4.30 35.81 -3.81
C SER A 581 -4.06 35.34 -5.24
N PRO A 582 -2.94 35.71 -5.89
CA PRO A 582 -2.64 35.27 -7.25
C PRO A 582 -2.53 33.75 -7.28
N LEU A 583 -3.19 33.15 -8.26
CA LEU A 583 -3.21 31.72 -8.47
C LEU A 583 -2.69 31.41 -9.87
N ASP A 584 -1.80 30.42 -9.96
CA ASP A 584 -1.48 29.82 -11.25
C ASP A 584 -2.60 28.82 -11.60
N PRO A 585 -3.33 29.02 -12.72
CA PRO A 585 -4.43 28.13 -13.12
C PRO A 585 -4.00 26.66 -13.31
N LEU A 586 -2.71 26.38 -13.51
CA LEU A 586 -2.16 25.02 -13.57
C LEU A 586 -1.92 24.39 -12.18
N HIS A 587 -2.07 25.18 -11.10
CA HIS A 587 -1.74 24.82 -9.72
C HIS A 587 -2.85 25.22 -8.74
N ILE A 588 -4.12 24.95 -9.10
CA ILE A 588 -5.25 25.18 -8.20
C ILE A 588 -5.13 24.28 -6.95
N PRO A 589 -5.16 24.82 -5.72
CA PRO A 589 -5.09 24.03 -4.49
C PRO A 589 -6.31 23.13 -4.30
N ALA A 590 -6.11 21.99 -3.64
CA ALA A 590 -7.17 20.99 -3.39
C ALA A 590 -8.28 21.49 -2.43
N THR A 591 -8.00 22.54 -1.67
CA THR A 591 -8.93 23.25 -0.80
C THR A 591 -8.94 24.71 -1.22
N TRP A 592 -10.06 25.15 -1.77
CA TRP A 592 -10.34 26.57 -1.90
C TRP A 592 -10.72 27.08 -0.51
N ASP A 593 -10.44 28.33 -0.15
CA ASP A 593 -11.00 28.91 1.07
C ASP A 593 -12.49 29.15 0.84
N ALA A 594 -13.33 28.56 1.70
CA ALA A 594 -14.77 28.71 1.57
C ALA A 594 -15.17 30.11 2.03
N VAL A 595 -15.76 30.88 1.13
CA VAL A 595 -16.43 32.15 1.44
C VAL A 595 -17.84 31.80 1.92
N ALA A 596 -18.07 31.96 3.22
CA ALA A 596 -19.39 31.75 3.79
C ALA A 596 -20.27 32.98 3.50
N PHE A 597 -21.14 32.88 2.50
CA PHE A 597 -22.28 33.79 2.38
C PHE A 597 -23.27 33.47 3.50
N PRO A 598 -23.86 34.48 4.17
CA PRO A 598 -24.89 34.23 5.17
C PRO A 598 -26.15 33.73 4.46
N LEU A 599 -26.24 32.43 4.19
CA LEU A 599 -27.45 31.75 3.73
C LEU A 599 -28.25 31.16 4.91
N TRP A 600 -27.67 31.18 6.11
CA TRP A 600 -28.17 30.50 7.30
C TRP A 600 -29.34 31.22 7.99
N ASP A 601 -29.63 32.47 7.61
CA ASP A 601 -30.76 33.27 8.10
C ASP A 601 -31.87 33.48 7.05
N GLY A 602 -31.74 32.87 5.86
CA GLY A 602 -32.68 33.01 4.75
C GLY A 602 -32.48 34.28 3.92
N ALA A 603 -31.35 34.99 4.07
CA ALA A 603 -31.00 36.09 3.18
C ALA A 603 -30.74 35.58 1.74
N THR A 604 -31.42 36.20 0.78
CA THR A 604 -31.32 35.90 -0.67
C THR A 604 -30.52 36.96 -1.42
N SER A 605 -29.99 37.96 -0.73
CA SER A 605 -29.10 38.98 -1.30
C SER A 605 -28.31 39.67 -0.19
N GLY A 606 -27.16 40.25 -0.51
CA GLY A 606 -26.36 41.02 0.43
C GLY A 606 -25.17 41.73 -0.23
N GLU A 607 -24.32 42.32 0.61
CA GLU A 607 -23.12 43.02 0.19
C GLU A 607 -21.90 42.46 0.94
N MET A 608 -20.76 42.36 0.27
CA MET A 608 -19.47 42.01 0.86
C MET A 608 -18.37 42.94 0.35
N THR A 609 -17.37 43.23 1.18
CA THR A 609 -16.25 44.08 0.80
C THR A 609 -15.05 43.24 0.38
N PHE A 610 -14.45 43.61 -0.75
CA PHE A 610 -13.31 42.96 -1.38
C PHE A 610 -12.09 43.88 -1.41
N GLY A 611 -10.94 43.38 -0.95
CA GLY A 611 -9.64 44.02 -1.08
C GLY A 611 -9.02 43.77 -2.45
N VAL A 612 -8.85 44.83 -3.25
CA VAL A 612 -8.26 44.74 -4.58
C VAL A 612 -6.75 44.56 -4.45
N PRO A 613 -6.12 43.53 -5.07
CA PRO A 613 -4.67 43.38 -5.04
C PRO A 613 -3.95 44.66 -5.46
N ALA A 614 -2.87 45.00 -4.76
CA ALA A 614 -2.02 46.15 -5.11
C ALA A 614 -1.16 45.88 -6.37
N ASP A 615 -1.18 44.65 -6.89
CA ASP A 615 -0.45 44.23 -8.07
C ASP A 615 -0.94 44.98 -9.33
N PRO A 616 -0.07 45.75 -10.02
CA PRO A 616 -0.40 46.42 -11.29
C PRO A 616 -0.96 45.49 -12.37
N SER A 617 -0.66 44.19 -12.26
CA SER A 617 -1.09 43.15 -13.17
C SER A 617 -2.60 42.81 -13.06
N PHE A 618 -3.26 43.29 -12.00
CA PHE A 618 -4.70 43.18 -11.74
C PHE A 618 -5.54 44.23 -12.48
N ARG A 619 -4.96 45.12 -13.31
CA ARG A 619 -5.72 46.09 -14.12
C ARG A 619 -6.34 45.46 -15.38
N GLY A 620 -7.56 45.88 -15.72
CA GLY A 620 -8.28 45.48 -16.92
C GLY A 620 -9.62 44.82 -16.61
N ASP A 621 -10.20 44.16 -17.62
CA ASP A 621 -11.47 43.46 -17.47
C ASP A 621 -11.27 42.11 -16.79
N TRP A 622 -12.05 41.86 -15.74
CA TRP A 622 -12.04 40.62 -14.98
C TRP A 622 -13.45 40.08 -14.82
N VAL A 623 -13.55 38.76 -14.65
CA VAL A 623 -14.80 38.03 -14.49
C VAL A 623 -14.77 37.28 -13.17
N PHE A 624 -15.84 37.31 -12.38
CA PHE A 624 -15.90 36.53 -11.14
C PHE A 624 -16.50 35.15 -11.38
N GLU A 625 -15.92 34.16 -10.71
CA GLU A 625 -16.26 32.76 -10.79
C GLU A 625 -16.60 32.22 -9.41
N ALA A 626 -17.65 31.41 -9.32
CA ALA A 626 -18.07 30.75 -8.10
C ALA A 626 -18.21 29.24 -8.32
N ALA A 627 -17.76 28.43 -7.36
CA ALA A 627 -17.99 27.00 -7.34
C ALA A 627 -18.66 26.59 -6.02
N PHE A 628 -19.64 25.69 -6.11
CA PHE A 628 -20.42 25.25 -4.96
C PHE A 628 -20.11 23.79 -4.64
N ARG A 629 -19.76 23.49 -3.38
CA ARG A 629 -19.61 22.09 -2.92
C ARG A 629 -20.42 21.84 -1.66
N PHE A 630 -21.01 20.65 -1.57
CA PHE A 630 -21.60 20.22 -0.32
C PHE A 630 -20.48 19.90 0.68
N LEU A 631 -20.52 20.49 1.88
CA LEU A 631 -19.48 20.33 2.90
C LEU A 631 -19.49 18.93 3.54
N ASP A 632 -20.62 18.23 3.46
CA ASP A 632 -20.80 16.87 4.01
C ASP A 632 -20.16 15.77 3.14
N THR A 633 -20.11 15.99 1.83
CA THR A 633 -19.72 14.98 0.83
C THR A 633 -18.52 15.42 0.00
N GLY A 634 -18.18 16.72 0.01
CA GLY A 634 -17.13 17.31 -0.80
C GLY A 634 -17.44 17.32 -2.30
N GLU A 635 -18.62 16.90 -2.74
CA GLU A 635 -18.98 16.89 -4.15
C GLU A 635 -19.42 18.27 -4.63
N PHE A 636 -19.17 18.58 -5.91
CA PHE A 636 -19.77 19.75 -6.56
C PHE A 636 -21.28 19.62 -6.59
N VAL A 637 -21.96 20.73 -6.28
CA VAL A 637 -23.42 20.83 -6.39
C VAL A 637 -23.88 20.52 -7.82
N ASN A 638 -23.16 21.06 -8.82
CA ASN A 638 -23.37 20.73 -10.23
C ASN A 638 -22.16 19.97 -10.78
N ARG A 639 -22.28 18.65 -10.98
CA ARG A 639 -21.16 17.83 -11.47
C ARG A 639 -20.81 18.08 -12.94
N ARG A 640 -21.73 18.63 -13.73
CA ARG A 640 -21.54 18.82 -15.19
C ARG A 640 -20.95 20.19 -15.50
N TYR A 641 -21.40 21.22 -14.78
CA TYR A 641 -20.88 22.59 -14.87
C TYR A 641 -20.71 23.14 -13.45
N PRO A 642 -19.60 22.77 -12.78
CA PRO A 642 -19.38 23.08 -11.37
C PRO A 642 -18.97 24.52 -11.09
N VAL A 643 -18.67 25.30 -12.14
CA VAL A 643 -18.29 26.71 -12.05
C VAL A 643 -19.42 27.55 -12.62
N GLU A 644 -19.81 28.59 -11.90
CA GLU A 644 -20.71 29.64 -12.36
C GLU A 644 -19.91 30.91 -12.56
N VAL A 645 -20.14 31.57 -13.68
CA VAL A 645 -19.43 32.76 -14.11
C VAL A 645 -20.40 33.93 -14.11
N SER A 646 -20.04 34.98 -13.38
CA SER A 646 -20.79 36.23 -13.30
C SER A 646 -20.41 37.21 -14.41
N ASN A 647 -21.12 38.33 -14.49
CA ASN A 647 -20.88 39.38 -15.47
C ASN A 647 -19.46 39.99 -15.37
N VAL A 648 -18.92 40.37 -16.54
CA VAL A 648 -17.61 41.05 -16.66
C VAL A 648 -17.63 42.41 -15.97
N THR A 649 -16.61 42.71 -15.15
CA THR A 649 -16.42 44.03 -14.53
C THR A 649 -15.04 44.60 -14.83
N GLU A 650 -14.97 45.90 -15.18
CA GLU A 650 -13.71 46.63 -15.44
C GLU A 650 -13.05 47.07 -14.11
N VAL A 651 -11.80 46.64 -13.87
CA VAL A 651 -10.97 47.09 -12.74
C VAL A 651 -9.94 48.12 -13.24
N ARG A 652 -10.01 49.38 -12.76
CA ARG A 652 -9.28 50.53 -13.32
C ARG A 652 -7.90 50.83 -12.70
#